data_AF-A0A6L7X784-F1
#
_entry.id   AF-A0A6L7X784-F1
#
_cell.length_a   1.000
_cell.length_b   1.000
_cell.length_c   1.000
_cell.angle_alpha   90.00
_cell.angle_beta   90.00
_cell.angle_gamma   90.00
#
_symmetry.space_group_name_H-M   'P 1'
#
loop_
_entity.id
_entity.type
_entity.pdbx_description
1 polymer ?
#
loop_
_entity_poly.entity_id
_entity_poly.type
_entity_poly.pdbx_seq_one_letter_code
_entity_poly.pdbx_strand_id
1 'polypeptide(L)'
;MSGRAQRLRLEVAPIPVQVRAADARVDHLNPHLALARRALRIVVDAESSVGIPGGASHRSAPIAPAWRVACAGRLTVSEAAQRRPADTLTAMPRLAVLLAVSLSAVLATIACSDDAPLNQAQPAQTAPASSEDEQQQIAPQPEQQIEQQQQPEQSEEESDQAPPAQAAQEQQSQQSLQQQPEQGQQQQQEQQVQQPEAETKLVIGADRPATLLLPQGVDLTHPLPLIVLLHGYSSFAAQADQYFQFSQSVDAGGFGLLIPNGTIDQIRNRFWNATPECCDIFGAEPDDVGHIKSLIEEAREIAAFDQVFAVGHSNGGFMAYRLACEEVSGLTAIISLAGGAFSNANDCRAPTPLSVLQIHGSEDSSVLYDGGRLPDHPDPDRQPVPGAKDSLLRWAERAGCDIDNPKFLPPIDTDTAVAGAETAIVRFAERCAEGTLMELWTIEGGGHIPLVWGTDFTPGILKWIAERSKQATASALEVQEHVIGGDRTARLQFPPDTEGQAIPLVLSLHGYAGEAEAHDWYFGLSERILEYRFALITPQGTSDSRGNAFWNATDACCNFDGSAVDDSSWLSTLVDEAKEIVDVSGVYVAGYSNGGFMAYRLACDGLDGLVAIASLAGSSFADPARCDDTAPISVLQIHGAADLDIPYGGTLEYQAGYPAATELTERWARRAGCDLEQASQLPAIDLEDVIDGAETTVRRYRQGCSNGITVELWTMEGADHFPFFNDDWPDRLLNWLLDESRTN
;
A
#
# COMPACT_ATOMS: atom_id res chain seq x y z
N MET A 1 47.85 55.15 -47.48
CA MET A 1 48.11 56.32 -46.59
C MET A 1 47.23 56.19 -45.33
N SER A 2 47.63 56.84 -44.24
CA SER A 2 46.96 56.98 -42.91
C SER A 2 45.42 56.75 -42.85
N GLY A 3 44.83 56.16 -41.79
CA GLY A 3 45.42 55.60 -40.55
C GLY A 3 44.44 55.47 -39.37
N ARG A 4 44.89 54.78 -38.30
CA ARG A 4 44.35 54.66 -36.92
C ARG A 4 42.98 53.98 -36.67
N ALA A 5 43.06 52.91 -35.86
CA ALA A 5 41.95 52.32 -35.11
C ALA A 5 41.73 53.03 -33.76
N GLN A 6 40.53 52.89 -33.19
CA GLN A 6 40.26 53.14 -31.77
C GLN A 6 39.85 51.83 -31.09
N ARG A 7 40.40 51.58 -29.89
CA ARG A 7 39.92 50.56 -28.95
C ARG A 7 39.18 51.27 -27.83
N LEU A 8 38.05 50.72 -27.39
CA LEU A 8 37.43 51.05 -26.12
C LEU A 8 37.69 49.90 -25.13
N ARG A 9 38.26 50.24 -23.97
CA ARG A 9 38.26 49.39 -22.77
C ARG A 9 37.29 50.02 -21.78
N LEU A 10 36.49 49.19 -21.11
CA LEU A 10 35.83 49.53 -19.87
C LEU A 10 36.60 48.84 -18.73
N GLU A 11 37.10 49.64 -17.79
CA GLU A 11 37.69 49.16 -16.53
C GLU A 11 36.70 49.51 -15.42
N VAL A 12 36.40 48.55 -14.53
CA VAL A 12 35.60 48.75 -13.33
C VAL A 12 36.46 48.39 -12.13
N ALA A 13 36.61 49.32 -11.19
CA ALA A 13 37.42 49.16 -9.99
C ALA A 13 36.61 48.56 -8.82
N PRO A 14 37.24 47.79 -7.91
CA PRO A 14 36.57 47.23 -6.74
C PRO A 14 36.33 48.28 -5.64
N ILE A 15 35.15 48.23 -5.02
CA ILE A 15 34.79 49.02 -3.84
C ILE A 15 35.08 48.17 -2.57
N PRO A 16 35.83 48.68 -1.58
CA PRO A 16 36.00 47.99 -0.30
C PRO A 16 34.87 48.34 0.68
N VAL A 17 34.17 47.34 1.19
CA VAL A 17 33.24 47.51 2.33
C VAL A 17 33.94 47.05 3.61
N GLN A 18 34.14 47.98 4.55
CA GLN A 18 34.57 47.64 5.91
C GLN A 18 33.36 47.23 6.76
N VAL A 19 33.41 46.06 7.37
CA VAL A 19 32.49 45.68 8.45
C VAL A 19 33.12 46.07 9.78
N ARG A 20 32.42 46.88 10.58
CA ARG A 20 32.79 47.14 11.99
C ARG A 20 32.21 46.06 12.88
N ALA A 21 32.99 45.59 13.85
CA ALA A 21 32.48 44.81 14.97
C ALA A 21 31.72 45.72 15.96
N ALA A 22 30.62 45.20 16.49
CA ALA A 22 29.95 45.68 17.70
C ALA A 22 29.31 44.46 18.40
N ASP A 23 29.38 44.45 19.73
CA ASP A 23 29.22 43.23 20.54
C ASP A 23 27.79 42.84 20.94
N ALA A 24 27.67 41.54 21.26
CA ALA A 24 26.91 40.96 22.38
C ALA A 24 25.40 40.61 22.27
N ARG A 25 25.18 39.27 22.26
CA ARG A 25 24.10 38.48 22.92
C ARG A 25 22.67 38.54 22.36
N VAL A 26 22.20 37.38 21.88
CA VAL A 26 21.18 36.54 22.55
C VAL A 26 21.49 35.07 22.23
N ASP A 27 21.42 34.18 23.21
CA ASP A 27 21.49 32.72 23.00
C ASP A 27 20.11 32.17 22.57
N HIS A 28 20.09 31.21 21.63
CA HIS A 28 19.16 30.06 21.51
C HIS A 28 19.17 29.54 20.06
N LEU A 29 20.01 28.54 19.78
CA LEU A 29 20.04 27.84 18.50
C LEU A 29 19.29 26.49 18.60
N ASN A 30 18.07 26.51 18.06
CA ASN A 30 17.36 25.46 17.32
C ASN A 30 17.91 24.00 17.40
N PRO A 31 17.11 23.02 17.89
CA PRO A 31 17.50 21.60 18.00
C PRO A 31 17.55 20.81 16.66
N HIS A 32 16.95 21.30 15.57
CA HIS A 32 16.80 20.52 14.32
C HIS A 32 18.12 20.20 13.59
N LEU A 33 19.23 20.86 13.95
CA LEU A 33 20.57 20.56 13.40
C LEU A 33 21.21 19.27 13.94
N ALA A 34 20.62 18.64 14.96
CA ALA A 34 21.13 17.40 15.56
C ALA A 34 20.71 16.14 14.78
N LEU A 35 19.46 16.06 14.27
CA LEU A 35 18.96 14.88 13.54
C LEU A 35 19.59 14.74 12.15
N ALA A 36 19.77 15.83 11.40
CA ALA A 36 20.41 15.80 10.09
C ALA A 36 21.84 15.22 10.11
N ARG A 37 22.54 15.28 11.26
CA ARG A 37 23.86 14.67 11.46
C ARG A 37 23.83 13.16 11.78
N ARG A 38 22.67 12.59 12.13
CA ARG A 38 22.50 11.13 12.28
C ARG A 38 22.17 10.47 10.94
N ALA A 39 21.21 11.02 10.18
CA ALA A 39 20.82 10.46 8.87
C ALA A 39 22.01 10.34 7.90
N LEU A 40 22.82 11.40 7.79
CA LEU A 40 24.00 11.41 6.91
C LEU A 40 25.12 10.43 7.32
N ARG A 41 25.04 9.84 8.52
CA ARG A 41 26.06 8.90 9.03
C ARG A 41 25.71 7.43 8.76
N ILE A 42 24.46 7.13 8.43
CA ILE A 42 23.99 5.76 8.10
C ILE A 42 24.30 5.43 6.63
N VAL A 43 24.22 6.43 5.73
CA VAL A 43 24.42 6.27 4.28
C VAL A 43 25.88 5.99 3.88
N VAL A 44 26.86 6.15 4.78
CA VAL A 44 28.31 6.05 4.45
C VAL A 44 28.92 4.69 4.81
N ASP A 45 28.30 3.89 5.69
CA ASP A 45 28.85 2.60 6.14
C ASP A 45 28.35 1.38 5.32
N ALA A 46 27.66 1.60 4.19
CA ALA A 46 27.02 0.57 3.36
C ALA A 46 27.66 0.32 1.97
N GLU A 47 28.91 0.74 1.73
CA GLU A 47 29.66 0.38 0.51
C GLU A 47 31.11 -0.06 0.81
N SER A 48 31.35 -1.37 1.04
CA SER A 48 32.68 -1.98 0.81
C SER A 48 32.74 -3.52 0.89
N SER A 49 32.15 -4.24 -0.08
CA SER A 49 32.49 -5.67 -0.28
C SER A 49 32.08 -6.26 -1.64
N VAL A 50 32.88 -6.02 -2.68
CA VAL A 50 32.96 -6.92 -3.85
C VAL A 50 34.43 -7.21 -4.17
N GLY A 51 34.81 -8.49 -4.10
CA GLY A 51 36.15 -8.97 -4.43
C GLY A 51 36.16 -9.82 -5.69
N ILE A 52 37.23 -9.73 -6.49
CA ILE A 52 37.51 -10.62 -7.63
C ILE A 52 39.05 -10.80 -7.74
N PRO A 53 39.57 -11.82 -8.45
CA PRO A 53 39.76 -13.18 -7.94
C PRO A 53 41.25 -13.54 -7.74
N GLY A 54 41.52 -14.63 -7.01
CA GLY A 54 42.88 -15.12 -6.78
C GLY A 54 43.47 -15.93 -7.94
N GLY A 55 44.78 -15.77 -8.20
CA GLY A 55 45.51 -16.56 -9.19
C GLY A 55 47.04 -16.47 -9.09
N ALA A 56 47.68 -17.58 -8.69
CA ALA A 56 49.10 -17.95 -8.91
C ALA A 56 50.26 -17.25 -8.15
N SER A 57 50.57 -17.81 -6.97
CA SER A 57 51.86 -18.47 -6.65
C SER A 57 53.07 -17.72 -5.99
N HIS A 58 53.73 -18.50 -5.11
CA HIS A 58 55.13 -18.44 -4.63
C HIS A 58 55.60 -17.51 -3.48
N ARG A 59 55.53 -18.11 -2.27
CA ARG A 59 56.61 -18.31 -1.27
C ARG A 59 57.30 -17.12 -0.54
N SER A 60 57.42 -17.36 0.78
CA SER A 60 58.43 -16.85 1.75
C SER A 60 58.12 -15.54 2.50
N ALA A 61 58.04 -15.66 3.83
CA ALA A 61 58.02 -14.56 4.81
C ALA A 61 59.46 -14.25 5.31
N PRO A 62 59.68 -13.42 6.35
CA PRO A 62 59.01 -12.19 6.78
C PRO A 62 60.00 -11.00 6.89
N ILE A 63 59.55 -9.77 7.20
CA ILE A 63 60.24 -8.75 8.03
C ILE A 63 59.28 -7.58 8.34
N ALA A 64 59.39 -7.02 9.55
CA ALA A 64 58.56 -5.92 10.07
C ALA A 64 59.10 -4.51 9.68
N PRO A 65 58.37 -3.40 9.95
CA PRO A 65 58.38 -2.23 9.06
C PRO A 65 59.38 -1.12 9.43
N ALA A 66 59.60 -0.21 8.48
CA ALA A 66 60.20 1.11 8.73
C ALA A 66 59.40 2.19 7.97
N TRP A 67 58.80 3.11 8.71
CA TRP A 67 58.03 4.23 8.16
C TRP A 67 58.92 5.32 7.56
N ARG A 68 58.60 5.77 6.35
CA ARG A 68 58.86 7.15 5.88
C ARG A 68 57.77 7.61 4.91
N VAL A 69 56.95 8.55 5.36
CA VAL A 69 56.02 9.31 4.51
C VAL A 69 56.81 10.41 3.79
N ALA A 70 56.54 10.60 2.50
CA ALA A 70 56.98 11.76 1.73
C ALA A 70 55.85 12.18 0.77
N CYS A 71 55.23 13.33 1.03
CA CYS A 71 54.18 13.88 0.17
C CYS A 71 54.77 14.74 -0.96
N ALA A 72 54.52 14.37 -2.21
CA ALA A 72 54.66 15.26 -3.37
C ALA A 72 53.90 14.71 -4.58
N GLY A 73 53.06 15.54 -5.24
CA GLY A 73 52.44 15.19 -6.52
C GLY A 73 51.21 16.02 -6.86
N ARG A 74 51.30 16.85 -7.90
CA ARG A 74 50.15 17.56 -8.50
C ARG A 74 49.53 16.72 -9.61
N LEU A 75 48.24 16.88 -9.87
CA LEU A 75 47.61 16.49 -11.14
C LEU A 75 47.12 17.72 -11.91
N THR A 76 47.32 17.71 -13.22
CA THR A 76 46.94 18.76 -14.17
C THR A 76 45.84 18.24 -15.10
N VAL A 77 44.81 19.05 -15.33
CA VAL A 77 43.77 18.79 -16.33
C VAL A 77 44.23 19.25 -17.71
N SER A 78 43.92 18.49 -18.76
CA SER A 78 44.12 18.90 -20.16
C SER A 78 42.78 18.93 -20.92
N GLU A 79 42.52 20.03 -21.62
CA GLU A 79 41.37 20.18 -22.52
C GLU A 79 41.55 19.40 -23.84
N ALA A 80 40.43 18.96 -24.41
CA ALA A 80 40.31 18.73 -25.85
C ALA A 80 38.88 19.11 -26.31
N ALA A 81 38.77 19.91 -27.36
CA ALA A 81 37.49 20.41 -27.86
C ALA A 81 37.46 20.48 -29.40
N GLN A 82 36.22 20.55 -29.94
CA GLN A 82 35.77 21.15 -31.22
C GLN A 82 35.10 20.19 -32.23
N ARG A 83 33.80 20.39 -32.48
CA ARG A 83 33.24 21.16 -33.65
C ARG A 83 31.71 21.35 -33.48
N ARG A 84 31.11 22.30 -34.22
CA ARG A 84 29.72 22.85 -34.09
C ARG A 84 28.86 22.50 -35.35
N PRO A 85 27.64 23.07 -35.63
CA PRO A 85 26.71 23.95 -34.86
C PRO A 85 25.16 23.69 -35.01
N ALA A 86 24.35 24.40 -34.18
CA ALA A 86 22.93 24.82 -34.40
C ALA A 86 21.83 23.73 -34.54
N ASP A 87 20.56 23.89 -34.11
CA ASP A 87 19.75 25.09 -33.78
C ASP A 87 18.71 24.85 -32.66
N THR A 88 18.10 25.95 -32.15
CA THR A 88 16.81 26.03 -31.41
C THR A 88 16.52 25.16 -30.17
N LEU A 89 16.49 25.79 -28.98
CA LEU A 89 15.28 25.89 -28.14
C LEU A 89 15.45 26.93 -27.02
N THR A 90 14.36 27.64 -26.69
CA THR A 90 14.31 28.73 -25.70
C THR A 90 13.55 28.32 -24.44
N ALA A 91 13.94 28.92 -23.31
CA ALA A 91 13.23 28.96 -22.02
C ALA A 91 13.18 27.67 -21.17
N MET A 92 14.08 27.60 -20.18
CA MET A 92 13.84 26.93 -18.89
C MET A 92 13.56 27.99 -17.81
N PRO A 93 12.72 27.72 -16.81
CA PRO A 93 12.52 28.61 -15.65
C PRO A 93 13.73 28.60 -14.70
N ARG A 94 13.85 29.66 -13.89
CA ARG A 94 15.07 30.06 -13.15
C ARG A 94 15.46 29.21 -11.92
N LEU A 95 14.86 28.05 -11.69
CA LEU A 95 15.01 27.32 -10.42
C LEU A 95 16.39 26.61 -10.26
N ALA A 96 16.99 26.15 -11.36
CA ALA A 96 18.20 25.32 -11.33
C ALA A 96 19.53 26.04 -10.97
N VAL A 97 19.53 27.37 -10.79
CA VAL A 97 20.77 28.15 -10.57
C VAL A 97 20.96 28.57 -9.10
N LEU A 98 19.94 28.45 -8.25
CA LEU A 98 20.03 28.82 -6.82
C LEU A 98 20.45 27.66 -5.90
N LEU A 99 20.23 26.40 -6.30
CA LEU A 99 20.66 25.22 -5.54
C LEU A 99 22.15 24.88 -5.73
N ALA A 100 22.77 25.28 -6.84
CA ALA A 100 24.15 24.92 -7.18
C ALA A 100 25.25 25.78 -6.50
N VAL A 101 24.90 26.78 -5.70
CA VAL A 101 25.87 27.72 -5.06
C VAL A 101 26.05 27.46 -3.56
N SER A 102 25.18 26.65 -2.94
CA SER A 102 25.15 26.42 -1.50
C SER A 102 26.03 25.24 -1.00
N LEU A 103 26.59 24.43 -1.90
CA LEU A 103 27.24 23.16 -1.57
C LEU A 103 28.75 23.08 -1.91
N SER A 104 29.46 24.20 -1.90
CA SER A 104 30.92 24.26 -2.19
C SER A 104 31.74 25.02 -1.14
N ALA A 105 31.25 25.13 0.10
CA ALA A 105 31.87 25.95 1.14
C ALA A 105 31.97 25.29 2.55
N VAL A 106 31.99 23.95 2.66
CA VAL A 106 32.16 23.24 3.96
C VAL A 106 33.12 22.03 3.90
N LEU A 107 34.15 22.04 3.05
CA LEU A 107 35.21 21.01 3.06
C LEU A 107 36.62 21.62 2.94
N ALA A 108 37.03 22.38 3.97
CA ALA A 108 38.41 22.87 4.10
C ALA A 108 38.79 23.30 5.53
N THR A 109 38.82 22.39 6.52
CA THR A 109 39.74 22.43 7.71
C THR A 109 39.55 21.22 8.64
N ILE A 110 40.57 20.94 9.49
CA ILE A 110 40.66 19.84 10.50
C ILE A 110 40.81 18.44 9.86
N ALA A 111 41.99 17.82 9.69
CA ALA A 111 43.30 17.84 10.37
C ALA A 111 43.39 17.02 11.68
N CYS A 112 43.91 15.80 11.51
CA CYS A 112 44.64 14.89 12.42
C CYS A 112 44.52 15.02 13.96
N SER A 113 44.16 13.90 14.60
CA SER A 113 44.68 13.51 15.92
C SER A 113 44.65 11.98 16.07
N ASP A 114 45.79 11.36 16.36
CA ASP A 114 46.01 9.91 16.30
C ASP A 114 45.67 9.13 17.59
N ASP A 115 45.24 7.88 17.40
CA ASP A 115 45.54 6.62 18.13
C ASP A 115 45.78 6.56 19.66
N ALA A 116 45.08 5.60 20.27
CA ALA A 116 45.61 4.72 21.32
C ALA A 116 46.11 3.40 20.68
N PRO A 117 47.02 2.60 21.30
CA PRO A 117 46.50 1.44 22.06
C PRO A 117 47.41 0.82 23.17
N LEU A 118 46.78 -0.02 24.03
CA LEU A 118 47.22 -1.31 24.65
C LEU A 118 48.70 -1.48 25.12
N ASN A 119 49.02 -2.05 26.30
CA ASN A 119 48.71 -3.42 26.76
C ASN A 119 49.49 -3.74 28.08
N GLN A 120 49.04 -4.68 28.93
CA GLN A 120 49.84 -5.70 29.67
C GLN A 120 49.07 -6.37 30.84
N ALA A 121 49.45 -7.61 31.20
CA ALA A 121 48.76 -8.47 32.16
C ALA A 121 49.61 -8.86 33.39
N GLN A 122 48.93 -9.09 34.54
CA GLN A 122 49.18 -10.01 35.70
C GLN A 122 50.62 -10.38 36.15
N PRO A 123 50.92 -10.61 37.47
CA PRO A 123 50.19 -11.62 38.29
C PRO A 123 50.21 -11.55 39.86
N ALA A 124 49.42 -12.47 40.46
CA ALA A 124 49.70 -13.31 41.66
C ALA A 124 49.62 -12.82 43.15
N GLN A 125 48.87 -13.64 43.92
CA GLN A 125 49.04 -14.10 45.33
C GLN A 125 48.70 -13.20 46.54
N THR A 126 47.73 -13.63 47.35
CA THR A 126 47.96 -14.26 48.68
C THR A 126 46.68 -14.87 49.29
N ALA A 127 46.83 -15.91 50.13
CA ALA A 127 45.80 -16.48 51.02
C ALA A 127 46.42 -16.64 52.44
N PRO A 128 45.62 -16.89 53.50
CA PRO A 128 45.46 -18.28 53.96
C PRO A 128 44.05 -18.61 54.55
N ALA A 129 43.87 -19.84 55.05
CA ALA A 129 42.59 -20.47 55.37
C ALA A 129 42.54 -21.18 56.76
N SER A 130 41.33 -21.57 57.19
CA SER A 130 41.01 -22.63 58.18
C SER A 130 39.49 -22.93 58.09
N SER A 131 39.03 -24.10 57.59
CA SER A 131 38.69 -25.35 58.34
C SER A 131 37.61 -25.17 59.43
N GLU A 132 36.54 -25.96 59.57
CA GLU A 132 36.24 -27.33 59.05
C GLU A 132 34.71 -27.63 59.09
N ASP A 133 34.28 -28.67 58.36
CA ASP A 133 32.99 -29.42 58.28
C ASP A 133 31.80 -29.15 59.24
N GLU A 134 30.56 -29.15 58.70
CA GLU A 134 29.66 -30.34 58.74
C GLU A 134 28.45 -30.25 57.75
N GLN A 135 27.70 -31.34 57.59
CA GLN A 135 26.71 -31.58 56.51
C GLN A 135 25.25 -31.26 56.92
N GLN A 136 24.39 -30.85 55.96
CA GLN A 136 23.02 -31.41 55.80
C GLN A 136 22.33 -31.00 54.48
N GLN A 137 21.29 -31.77 54.10
CA GLN A 137 20.67 -31.84 52.77
C GLN A 137 19.32 -31.11 52.70
N ILE A 138 18.94 -30.57 51.53
CA ILE A 138 17.54 -30.53 51.02
C ILE A 138 17.57 -30.81 49.50
N ALA A 139 16.52 -31.44 48.97
CA ALA A 139 16.48 -32.13 47.67
C ALA A 139 15.69 -31.40 46.55
N PRO A 140 15.84 -31.82 45.27
CA PRO A 140 14.89 -31.57 44.19
C PRO A 140 13.83 -32.70 44.05
N GLN A 141 12.72 -32.44 43.36
CA GLN A 141 11.70 -33.43 42.98
C GLN A 141 11.56 -33.54 41.44
N PRO A 142 11.05 -34.68 40.91
CA PRO A 142 11.47 -35.16 39.59
C PRO A 142 10.36 -35.33 38.54
N GLU A 143 10.81 -35.55 37.30
CA GLU A 143 10.03 -36.14 36.20
C GLU A 143 9.66 -37.60 36.51
N GLN A 144 8.57 -38.12 35.92
CA GLN A 144 8.34 -39.58 35.85
C GLN A 144 7.78 -40.03 34.50
N GLN A 145 8.50 -40.98 33.90
CA GLN A 145 8.01 -41.90 32.88
C GLN A 145 7.22 -43.03 33.55
N ILE A 146 6.28 -43.65 32.84
CA ILE A 146 5.69 -44.95 33.21
C ILE A 146 5.69 -45.86 31.99
N GLU A 147 6.29 -47.04 32.14
CA GLU A 147 6.14 -48.16 31.22
C GLU A 147 5.49 -49.36 31.93
N GLN A 148 5.04 -50.34 31.14
CA GLN A 148 4.01 -51.32 31.47
C GLN A 148 4.52 -52.53 32.29
N GLN A 149 3.61 -53.32 32.89
CA GLN A 149 3.28 -54.67 32.37
C GLN A 149 2.27 -55.50 33.21
N GLN A 150 1.26 -56.03 32.49
CA GLN A 150 0.69 -57.40 32.52
C GLN A 150 -0.39 -57.88 33.54
N GLN A 151 -1.28 -58.69 32.94
CA GLN A 151 -2.50 -59.43 33.38
C GLN A 151 -2.17 -60.86 33.91
N PRO A 152 -3.09 -61.84 34.21
CA PRO A 152 -4.52 -62.07 33.84
C PRO A 152 -5.45 -62.43 35.06
N GLU A 153 -6.70 -62.96 35.03
CA GLU A 153 -7.51 -63.90 34.18
C GLU A 153 -9.03 -63.53 34.29
N GLN A 154 -9.87 -63.43 33.22
CA GLN A 154 -10.68 -64.40 32.42
C GLN A 154 -12.14 -64.75 32.87
N SER A 155 -13.03 -64.91 31.85
CA SER A 155 -14.41 -65.51 31.80
C SER A 155 -15.57 -64.85 32.58
N GLU A 156 -16.60 -64.27 31.93
CA GLU A 156 -17.90 -64.88 31.44
C GLU A 156 -18.95 -64.99 32.58
N GLU A 157 -20.29 -64.90 32.44
CA GLU A 157 -21.21 -64.96 31.28
C GLU A 157 -22.60 -64.31 31.60
N GLU A 158 -23.55 -64.44 30.67
CA GLU A 158 -24.97 -63.98 30.55
C GLU A 158 -26.00 -64.03 31.73
N SER A 159 -27.08 -63.26 31.49
CA SER A 159 -28.53 -63.58 31.69
C SER A 159 -29.37 -63.04 32.88
N ASP A 160 -30.56 -62.53 32.50
CA ASP A 160 -31.89 -62.54 33.13
C ASP A 160 -32.08 -62.70 34.66
N GLN A 161 -32.71 -61.69 35.30
CA GLN A 161 -34.10 -61.78 35.82
C GLN A 161 -34.56 -60.49 36.55
N ALA A 162 -35.87 -60.21 36.54
CA ALA A 162 -36.51 -59.04 37.14
C ALA A 162 -37.89 -59.39 37.76
N PRO A 163 -38.57 -58.48 38.49
CA PRO A 163 -38.09 -57.60 39.55
C PRO A 163 -38.75 -58.02 40.91
N PRO A 164 -39.85 -57.46 41.50
CA PRO A 164 -40.56 -56.16 41.42
C PRO A 164 -40.54 -55.34 42.75
N ALA A 165 -41.33 -54.26 42.81
CA ALA A 165 -41.67 -53.39 43.96
C ALA A 165 -40.58 -52.42 44.45
N GLN A 166 -40.81 -51.11 44.66
CA GLN A 166 -42.00 -50.24 44.48
C GLN A 166 -41.49 -48.81 44.22
N ALA A 167 -41.81 -48.17 43.09
CA ALA A 167 -43.00 -47.32 42.91
C ALA A 167 -43.04 -46.02 43.76
N ALA A 168 -42.18 -45.04 43.45
CA ALA A 168 -42.36 -43.63 43.85
C ALA A 168 -41.55 -42.59 43.02
N GLN A 169 -41.32 -42.77 41.70
CA GLN A 169 -40.74 -41.69 40.88
C GLN A 169 -41.08 -41.66 39.37
N GLU A 170 -41.92 -42.58 38.87
CA GLU A 170 -42.34 -42.63 37.46
C GLU A 170 -43.85 -42.32 37.28
N GLN A 171 -44.26 -41.08 37.59
CA GLN A 171 -45.64 -40.61 37.33
C GLN A 171 -45.73 -39.22 36.68
N GLN A 172 -44.66 -38.74 36.03
CA GLN A 172 -44.67 -37.48 35.26
C GLN A 172 -44.26 -37.62 33.78
N SER A 173 -44.09 -38.85 33.26
CA SER A 173 -43.53 -39.10 31.92
C SER A 173 -44.42 -39.89 30.94
N GLN A 174 -45.67 -40.24 31.28
CA GLN A 174 -46.55 -41.07 30.42
C GLN A 174 -48.01 -40.60 30.25
N GLN A 175 -48.31 -39.29 30.42
CA GLN A 175 -49.62 -38.73 30.04
C GLN A 175 -49.49 -37.46 29.17
N SER A 176 -48.95 -37.64 27.97
CA SER A 176 -49.05 -36.65 26.88
C SER A 176 -49.01 -37.26 25.46
N LEU A 177 -48.95 -38.60 25.33
CA LEU A 177 -48.97 -39.29 24.03
C LEU A 177 -50.39 -39.74 23.61
N GLN A 178 -51.27 -38.76 23.34
CA GLN A 178 -52.40 -38.84 22.41
C GLN A 178 -53.12 -37.48 22.36
N GLN A 179 -53.37 -36.95 21.14
CA GLN A 179 -53.84 -35.57 20.83
C GLN A 179 -52.73 -34.52 21.06
N GLN A 180 -52.04 -33.94 20.06
CA GLN A 180 -52.51 -33.25 18.84
C GLN A 180 -51.37 -33.12 17.78
N PRO A 181 -51.68 -32.72 16.52
CA PRO A 181 -50.70 -32.50 15.45
C PRO A 181 -50.20 -31.04 15.34
N GLU A 182 -49.38 -30.75 14.31
CA GLU A 182 -49.10 -29.41 13.73
C GLU A 182 -48.03 -28.46 14.35
N GLN A 183 -47.16 -28.89 15.28
CA GLN A 183 -45.99 -28.06 15.68
C GLN A 183 -44.60 -28.70 15.48
N GLY A 184 -44.52 -29.96 15.04
CA GLY A 184 -43.24 -30.66 14.78
C GLY A 184 -42.56 -30.35 13.45
N GLN A 185 -43.23 -29.66 12.51
CA GLN A 185 -42.70 -29.40 11.17
C GLN A 185 -41.95 -28.08 11.02
N GLN A 186 -42.12 -27.12 11.93
CA GLN A 186 -41.37 -25.85 11.91
C GLN A 186 -40.00 -25.98 12.60
N GLN A 187 -39.90 -26.71 13.71
CA GLN A 187 -38.62 -26.90 14.43
C GLN A 187 -37.67 -27.94 13.80
N GLN A 188 -38.07 -28.63 12.74
CA GLN A 188 -37.16 -29.40 11.87
C GLN A 188 -36.69 -28.62 10.64
N GLN A 189 -37.12 -27.36 10.46
CA GLN A 189 -36.58 -26.45 9.44
C GLN A 189 -35.53 -25.47 9.98
N GLU A 190 -35.45 -25.26 11.29
CA GLU A 190 -34.53 -24.30 11.93
C GLU A 190 -33.23 -24.94 12.49
N GLN A 191 -32.99 -26.22 12.21
CA GLN A 191 -31.71 -26.89 12.47
C GLN A 191 -31.19 -27.65 11.23
N GLN A 192 -31.36 -27.05 10.04
CA GLN A 192 -30.31 -27.21 9.05
C GLN A 192 -29.07 -26.49 9.58
N VAL A 193 -28.06 -27.29 9.97
CA VAL A 193 -26.67 -26.83 9.98
C VAL A 193 -26.45 -26.14 8.64
N GLN A 194 -26.01 -24.88 8.67
CA GLN A 194 -25.47 -24.21 7.48
C GLN A 194 -24.28 -25.05 7.00
N GLN A 195 -24.55 -25.97 6.08
CA GLN A 195 -23.56 -26.32 5.08
C GLN A 195 -23.24 -25.00 4.36
N PRO A 196 -21.97 -24.68 4.11
CA PRO A 196 -21.67 -23.59 3.16
C PRO A 196 -22.44 -23.93 1.88
N GLU A 197 -23.29 -23.00 1.43
CA GLU A 197 -24.02 -23.17 0.18
C GLU A 197 -22.95 -23.39 -0.90
N ALA A 198 -23.05 -24.46 -1.67
CA ALA A 198 -21.91 -24.91 -2.46
C ALA A 198 -21.56 -23.89 -3.56
N GLU A 199 -20.28 -23.50 -3.65
CA GLU A 199 -19.72 -22.70 -4.75
C GLU A 199 -20.35 -23.11 -6.09
N THR A 200 -20.70 -22.14 -6.95
CA THR A 200 -21.29 -22.45 -8.26
C THR A 200 -20.22 -23.00 -9.19
N LYS A 201 -19.99 -24.32 -9.07
CA LYS A 201 -18.99 -25.08 -9.80
C LYS A 201 -19.58 -25.66 -11.08
N LEU A 202 -19.12 -25.11 -12.20
CA LEU A 202 -19.49 -25.52 -13.54
C LEU A 202 -18.33 -26.29 -14.21
N VAL A 203 -18.68 -27.11 -15.20
CA VAL A 203 -17.71 -27.74 -16.11
C VAL A 203 -18.01 -27.26 -17.51
N ILE A 204 -17.05 -26.56 -18.11
CA ILE A 204 -17.12 -25.98 -19.45
C ILE A 204 -16.04 -26.58 -20.35
N GLY A 205 -16.17 -26.44 -21.68
CA GLY A 205 -15.22 -26.97 -22.66
C GLY A 205 -15.50 -28.43 -23.02
N ALA A 206 -16.02 -28.65 -24.24
CA ALA A 206 -16.52 -29.96 -24.67
C ALA A 206 -15.46 -31.10 -24.67
N ASP A 207 -14.44 -31.01 -25.52
CA ASP A 207 -13.45 -32.08 -25.69
C ASP A 207 -12.31 -32.04 -24.65
N ARG A 208 -12.16 -30.89 -23.97
CA ARG A 208 -11.16 -30.63 -22.94
C ARG A 208 -11.82 -29.87 -21.77
N PRO A 209 -12.44 -30.58 -20.82
CA PRO A 209 -13.20 -29.93 -19.76
C PRO A 209 -12.31 -29.17 -18.76
N ALA A 210 -12.76 -27.97 -18.43
CA ALA A 210 -12.23 -27.09 -17.41
C ALA A 210 -13.25 -26.88 -16.29
N THR A 211 -12.79 -26.61 -15.07
CA THR A 211 -13.67 -26.15 -13.98
C THR A 211 -13.81 -24.64 -14.06
N LEU A 212 -15.04 -24.13 -13.97
CA LEU A 212 -15.32 -22.71 -13.73
C LEU A 212 -16.01 -22.59 -12.37
N LEU A 213 -15.46 -21.78 -11.47
CA LEU A 213 -16.10 -21.37 -10.22
C LEU A 213 -16.57 -19.92 -10.36
N LEU A 214 -17.76 -19.62 -9.81
CA LEU A 214 -18.36 -18.29 -9.82
C LEU A 214 -18.67 -17.84 -8.39
N PRO A 215 -18.47 -16.54 -8.08
CA PRO A 215 -18.74 -15.99 -6.75
C PRO A 215 -20.25 -15.98 -6.44
N GLN A 216 -20.59 -16.28 -5.20
CA GLN A 216 -21.96 -16.21 -4.69
C GLN A 216 -22.36 -14.78 -4.29
N GLY A 217 -23.66 -14.50 -4.37
CA GLY A 217 -24.23 -13.20 -3.94
C GLY A 217 -23.92 -12.01 -4.85
N VAL A 218 -23.15 -12.20 -5.92
CA VAL A 218 -22.78 -11.17 -6.90
C VAL A 218 -23.71 -11.22 -8.12
N ASP A 219 -24.04 -10.05 -8.68
CA ASP A 219 -24.76 -9.97 -9.95
C ASP A 219 -23.81 -10.31 -11.12
N LEU A 220 -23.97 -11.52 -11.66
CA LEU A 220 -23.16 -12.03 -12.78
C LEU A 220 -23.37 -11.29 -14.11
N THR A 221 -24.30 -10.31 -14.17
CA THR A 221 -24.45 -9.41 -15.33
C THR A 221 -23.59 -8.15 -15.22
N HIS A 222 -23.06 -7.83 -14.04
CA HIS A 222 -22.02 -6.83 -13.87
C HIS A 222 -20.63 -7.40 -14.20
N PRO A 223 -19.70 -6.61 -14.77
CA PRO A 223 -18.36 -7.10 -15.10
C PRO A 223 -17.57 -7.57 -13.87
N LEU A 224 -16.96 -8.75 -13.98
CA LEU A 224 -16.10 -9.37 -12.96
C LEU A 224 -14.72 -9.70 -13.54
N PRO A 225 -13.66 -9.71 -12.71
CA PRO A 225 -12.39 -10.30 -13.10
C PRO A 225 -12.48 -11.83 -13.20
N LEU A 226 -11.82 -12.40 -14.21
CA LEU A 226 -11.67 -13.84 -14.45
C LEU A 226 -10.20 -14.25 -14.26
N ILE A 227 -9.92 -15.09 -13.28
CA ILE A 227 -8.61 -15.70 -13.08
C ILE A 227 -8.55 -17.03 -13.85
N VAL A 228 -7.55 -17.20 -14.71
CA VAL A 228 -7.26 -18.44 -15.44
C VAL A 228 -6.03 -19.10 -14.80
N LEU A 229 -6.21 -20.25 -14.15
CA LEU A 229 -5.18 -20.92 -13.35
C LEU A 229 -4.54 -22.11 -14.08
N LEU A 230 -3.27 -21.96 -14.45
CA LEU A 230 -2.52 -22.86 -15.34
C LEU A 230 -1.51 -23.71 -14.56
N HIS A 231 -1.72 -25.03 -14.58
CA HIS A 231 -0.86 -25.98 -13.88
C HIS A 231 0.53 -26.16 -14.54
N GLY A 232 1.53 -26.53 -13.75
CA GLY A 232 2.86 -26.93 -14.24
C GLY A 232 2.89 -28.27 -14.99
N TYR A 233 4.03 -28.60 -15.58
CA TYR A 233 4.22 -29.86 -16.31
C TYR A 233 4.04 -31.07 -15.36
N SER A 234 3.42 -32.14 -15.84
CA SER A 234 2.99 -33.35 -15.08
C SER A 234 1.92 -33.14 -14.00
N SER A 235 1.57 -31.90 -13.67
CA SER A 235 0.47 -31.52 -12.77
C SER A 235 -0.90 -31.57 -13.47
N PHE A 236 -1.97 -31.08 -12.82
CA PHE A 236 -3.33 -31.01 -13.36
C PHE A 236 -4.15 -29.91 -12.66
N ALA A 237 -5.30 -29.53 -13.25
CA ALA A 237 -6.15 -28.43 -12.79
C ALA A 237 -6.35 -28.37 -11.26
N ALA A 238 -6.85 -29.46 -10.66
CA ALA A 238 -7.12 -29.50 -9.22
C ALA A 238 -5.86 -29.49 -8.34
N GLN A 239 -4.70 -29.89 -8.86
CA GLN A 239 -3.44 -29.77 -8.12
C GLN A 239 -2.90 -28.33 -8.16
N ALA A 240 -3.12 -27.58 -9.25
CA ALA A 240 -2.81 -26.15 -9.29
C ALA A 240 -3.68 -25.36 -8.30
N ASP A 241 -4.97 -25.67 -8.22
CA ASP A 241 -5.87 -25.05 -7.23
C ASP A 241 -5.51 -25.42 -5.79
N GLN A 242 -5.14 -26.68 -5.51
CA GLN A 242 -4.59 -27.06 -4.20
C GLN A 242 -3.28 -26.32 -3.86
N TYR A 243 -2.52 -25.91 -4.86
CA TYR A 243 -1.25 -25.22 -4.69
C TYR A 243 -1.44 -23.71 -4.47
N PHE A 244 -2.24 -23.03 -5.30
CA PHE A 244 -2.48 -21.58 -5.20
C PHE A 244 -3.64 -21.21 -4.26
N GLN A 245 -4.52 -22.16 -3.93
CA GLN A 245 -5.65 -22.03 -3.01
C GLN A 245 -6.72 -20.98 -3.41
N PHE A 246 -6.80 -20.63 -4.69
CA PHE A 246 -7.68 -19.56 -5.16
C PHE A 246 -9.18 -19.89 -5.06
N SER A 247 -9.60 -21.16 -5.16
CA SER A 247 -11.01 -21.54 -4.96
C SER A 247 -11.59 -21.01 -3.65
N GLN A 248 -10.84 -21.12 -2.56
CA GLN A 248 -11.22 -20.65 -1.21
C GLN A 248 -11.44 -19.13 -1.12
N SER A 249 -11.03 -18.36 -2.13
CA SER A 249 -11.14 -16.89 -2.15
C SER A 249 -12.09 -16.38 -3.23
N VAL A 250 -12.74 -17.24 -4.02
CA VAL A 250 -13.66 -16.87 -5.11
C VAL A 250 -14.77 -15.95 -4.61
N ASP A 251 -15.50 -16.35 -3.56
CA ASP A 251 -16.59 -15.56 -2.99
C ASP A 251 -16.08 -14.26 -2.32
N ALA A 252 -15.02 -14.36 -1.52
CA ALA A 252 -14.47 -13.22 -0.77
C ALA A 252 -13.80 -12.16 -1.66
N GLY A 253 -13.26 -12.56 -2.81
CA GLY A 253 -12.62 -11.68 -3.78
C GLY A 253 -13.52 -11.27 -4.95
N GLY A 254 -14.74 -11.82 -5.06
CA GLY A 254 -15.70 -11.45 -6.10
C GLY A 254 -15.25 -11.75 -7.54
N PHE A 255 -14.47 -12.81 -7.75
CA PHE A 255 -13.87 -13.14 -9.06
C PHE A 255 -14.30 -14.51 -9.59
N GLY A 256 -14.36 -14.67 -10.91
CA GLY A 256 -14.49 -16.00 -11.53
C GLY A 256 -13.16 -16.74 -11.57
N LEU A 257 -13.15 -18.06 -11.34
CA LEU A 257 -11.94 -18.88 -11.41
C LEU A 257 -12.09 -20.01 -12.44
N LEU A 258 -11.32 -19.92 -13.52
CA LEU A 258 -11.25 -20.90 -14.60
C LEU A 258 -9.98 -21.76 -14.47
N ILE A 259 -10.16 -23.07 -14.32
CA ILE A 259 -9.11 -24.04 -14.01
C ILE A 259 -9.07 -25.14 -15.09
N PRO A 260 -8.37 -24.90 -16.22
CA PRO A 260 -8.30 -25.82 -17.34
C PRO A 260 -7.20 -26.90 -17.18
N ASN A 261 -7.29 -27.96 -17.99
CA ASN A 261 -6.25 -28.98 -18.09
C ASN A 261 -5.49 -28.91 -19.41
N GLY A 262 -4.16 -29.00 -19.31
CA GLY A 262 -3.25 -29.20 -20.43
C GLY A 262 -3.45 -30.55 -21.15
N THR A 263 -2.92 -30.62 -22.36
CA THR A 263 -2.91 -31.81 -23.21
C THR A 263 -2.06 -32.91 -22.55
N ILE A 264 -2.41 -34.18 -22.78
CA ILE A 264 -1.63 -35.33 -22.27
C ILE A 264 -0.59 -35.74 -23.30
N ASP A 265 0.67 -35.87 -22.90
CA ASP A 265 1.79 -36.28 -23.76
C ASP A 265 1.96 -37.81 -23.89
N GLN A 266 3.02 -38.24 -24.58
CA GLN A 266 3.32 -39.64 -24.86
C GLN A 266 3.69 -40.46 -23.60
N ILE A 267 4.11 -39.82 -22.51
CA ILE A 267 4.44 -40.46 -21.22
C ILE A 267 3.36 -40.26 -20.16
N ARG A 268 2.23 -39.66 -20.56
CA ARG A 268 1.01 -39.38 -19.78
C ARG A 268 1.12 -38.22 -18.78
N ASN A 269 2.09 -37.33 -18.95
CA ASN A 269 2.09 -36.06 -18.23
C ASN A 269 1.14 -35.08 -18.92
N ARG A 270 0.53 -34.17 -18.15
CA ARG A 270 -0.13 -33.01 -18.75
C ARG A 270 0.88 -31.89 -18.97
N PHE A 271 0.70 -31.16 -20.06
CA PHE A 271 1.53 -30.02 -20.41
C PHE A 271 0.73 -28.98 -21.21
N TRP A 272 1.30 -27.80 -21.30
CA TRP A 272 0.91 -26.73 -22.21
C TRP A 272 1.99 -26.57 -23.29
N ASN A 273 1.57 -26.46 -24.54
CA ASN A 273 2.35 -25.87 -25.61
C ASN A 273 2.50 -24.37 -25.34
N ALA A 274 3.40 -24.04 -24.41
CA ALA A 274 3.75 -22.70 -24.02
C ALA A 274 4.83 -22.13 -24.96
N THR A 275 5.84 -21.43 -24.44
CA THR A 275 6.88 -20.82 -25.28
C THR A 275 7.80 -21.86 -25.93
N PRO A 276 8.58 -21.51 -26.96
CA PRO A 276 9.53 -22.43 -27.60
C PRO A 276 10.58 -23.03 -26.65
N GLU A 277 10.76 -22.50 -25.45
CA GLU A 277 11.71 -22.97 -24.44
C GLU A 277 11.12 -24.06 -23.51
N CYS A 278 9.80 -24.12 -23.31
CA CYS A 278 9.12 -25.08 -22.42
C CYS A 278 7.63 -25.25 -22.77
N CYS A 279 6.98 -26.40 -22.66
CA CYS A 279 7.48 -27.75 -22.36
C CYS A 279 6.75 -28.79 -23.23
N ASP A 280 6.45 -28.45 -24.50
CA ASP A 280 6.16 -29.47 -25.50
C ASP A 280 7.46 -30.23 -25.80
N ILE A 281 7.69 -31.29 -25.03
CA ILE A 281 8.90 -32.14 -25.08
C ILE A 281 8.84 -33.11 -26.27
N PHE A 282 7.64 -33.38 -26.79
CA PHE A 282 7.41 -34.39 -27.83
C PHE A 282 7.04 -33.80 -29.19
N GLY A 283 6.94 -32.48 -29.33
CA GLY A 283 6.56 -31.80 -30.56
C GLY A 283 5.14 -32.16 -31.01
N ALA A 284 4.21 -32.21 -30.05
CA ALA A 284 2.81 -32.50 -30.31
C ALA A 284 2.02 -31.29 -30.83
N GLU A 285 2.54 -30.07 -30.62
CA GLU A 285 2.03 -28.77 -31.06
C GLU A 285 0.51 -28.54 -30.83
N PRO A 286 -0.10 -28.90 -29.68
CA PRO A 286 -1.50 -28.61 -29.42
C PRO A 286 -1.78 -27.10 -29.41
N ASP A 287 -2.95 -26.69 -29.91
CA ASP A 287 -3.42 -25.30 -29.86
C ASP A 287 -3.98 -24.95 -28.47
N ASP A 288 -3.09 -24.83 -27.49
CA ASP A 288 -3.46 -24.47 -26.12
C ASP A 288 -3.90 -23.00 -25.99
N VAL A 289 -3.41 -22.11 -26.87
CA VAL A 289 -3.85 -20.70 -26.90
C VAL A 289 -5.30 -20.60 -27.38
N GLY A 290 -5.63 -21.25 -28.51
CA GLY A 290 -7.00 -21.32 -29.03
C GLY A 290 -7.95 -22.03 -28.06
N HIS A 291 -7.49 -23.08 -27.39
CA HIS A 291 -8.27 -23.75 -26.34
C HIS A 291 -8.59 -22.83 -25.16
N ILE A 292 -7.60 -22.13 -24.58
CA ILE A 292 -7.82 -21.23 -23.45
C ILE A 292 -8.74 -20.06 -23.85
N LYS A 293 -8.55 -19.47 -25.03
CA LYS A 293 -9.46 -18.45 -25.57
C LYS A 293 -10.89 -18.97 -25.68
N SER A 294 -11.09 -20.18 -26.22
CA SER A 294 -12.42 -20.78 -26.33
C SER A 294 -13.10 -20.97 -24.97
N LEU A 295 -12.34 -21.31 -23.92
CA LEU A 295 -12.90 -21.44 -22.56
C LEU A 295 -13.24 -20.09 -21.92
N ILE A 296 -12.46 -19.04 -22.20
CA ILE A 296 -12.77 -17.67 -21.74
C ILE A 296 -14.06 -17.18 -22.39
N GLU A 297 -14.25 -17.40 -23.69
CA GLU A 297 -15.50 -17.02 -24.37
C GLU A 297 -16.69 -17.88 -23.90
N GLU A 298 -16.50 -19.18 -23.63
CA GLU A 298 -17.55 -20.04 -23.04
C GLU A 298 -17.91 -19.61 -21.61
N ALA A 299 -16.96 -19.08 -20.83
CA ALA A 299 -17.21 -18.47 -19.52
C ALA A 299 -17.97 -17.13 -19.64
N ARG A 300 -17.69 -16.32 -20.68
CA ARG A 300 -18.37 -15.05 -20.97
C ARG A 300 -19.85 -15.20 -21.37
N GLU A 301 -20.24 -16.35 -21.90
CA GLU A 301 -21.65 -16.70 -22.15
C GLU A 301 -22.42 -16.99 -20.84
N ILE A 302 -21.72 -17.14 -19.70
CA ILE A 302 -22.30 -17.50 -18.38
C ILE A 302 -22.32 -16.29 -17.44
N ALA A 303 -21.25 -15.49 -17.41
CA ALA A 303 -21.13 -14.28 -16.60
C ALA A 303 -20.32 -13.20 -17.34
N ALA A 304 -20.56 -11.93 -17.02
CA ALA A 304 -19.85 -10.82 -17.63
C ALA A 304 -18.39 -10.76 -17.13
N PHE A 305 -17.44 -11.21 -17.95
CA PHE A 305 -16.00 -11.11 -17.66
C PHE A 305 -15.32 -10.12 -18.62
N ASP A 306 -15.05 -8.91 -18.15
CA ASP A 306 -14.34 -7.87 -18.89
C ASP A 306 -12.81 -8.06 -18.79
N GLN A 307 -12.32 -8.42 -17.61
CA GLN A 307 -10.91 -8.48 -17.26
C GLN A 307 -10.46 -9.91 -17.02
N VAL A 308 -9.32 -10.30 -17.61
CA VAL A 308 -8.77 -11.65 -17.54
C VAL A 308 -7.35 -11.60 -16.98
N PHE A 309 -7.05 -12.49 -16.04
CA PHE A 309 -5.76 -12.64 -15.37
C PHE A 309 -5.25 -14.06 -15.59
N ALA A 310 -4.11 -14.23 -16.27
CA ALA A 310 -3.53 -15.57 -16.46
C ALA A 310 -2.45 -15.83 -15.40
N VAL A 311 -2.70 -16.80 -14.52
CA VAL A 311 -1.80 -17.20 -13.44
C VAL A 311 -1.26 -18.59 -13.72
N GLY A 312 0.05 -18.80 -13.62
CA GLY A 312 0.62 -20.12 -13.88
C GLY A 312 1.92 -20.43 -13.16
N HIS A 313 2.11 -21.72 -12.86
CA HIS A 313 3.34 -22.26 -12.28
C HIS A 313 4.15 -23.04 -13.31
N SER A 314 5.47 -22.88 -13.33
CA SER A 314 6.39 -23.64 -14.18
C SER A 314 5.95 -23.54 -15.65
N ASN A 315 5.70 -24.66 -16.35
CA ASN A 315 5.12 -24.69 -17.70
C ASN A 315 3.82 -23.86 -17.87
N GLY A 316 3.00 -23.72 -16.82
CA GLY A 316 1.86 -22.81 -16.82
C GLY A 316 2.26 -21.32 -16.78
N GLY A 317 3.37 -20.97 -16.12
CA GLY A 317 3.95 -19.62 -16.13
C GLY A 317 4.52 -19.22 -17.50
N PHE A 318 5.22 -20.15 -18.17
CA PHE A 318 5.55 -19.99 -19.59
C PHE A 318 4.28 -19.82 -20.46
N MET A 319 3.19 -20.55 -20.14
CA MET A 319 1.94 -20.41 -20.88
C MET A 319 1.30 -19.04 -20.68
N ALA A 320 1.37 -18.48 -19.47
CA ALA A 320 0.92 -17.12 -19.18
C ALA A 320 1.68 -16.07 -20.04
N TYR A 321 3.01 -16.18 -20.13
CA TYR A 321 3.80 -15.35 -21.07
C TYR A 321 3.39 -15.54 -22.54
N ARG A 322 3.07 -16.77 -22.96
CA ARG A 322 2.57 -17.02 -24.32
C ARG A 322 1.21 -16.37 -24.57
N LEU A 323 0.28 -16.42 -23.62
CA LEU A 323 -1.03 -15.77 -23.73
C LEU A 323 -0.90 -14.24 -23.87
N ALA A 324 0.03 -13.62 -23.13
CA ALA A 324 0.35 -12.19 -23.29
C ALA A 324 0.89 -11.84 -24.69
N CYS A 325 1.52 -12.79 -25.38
CA CYS A 325 2.11 -12.60 -26.71
C CYS A 325 1.18 -12.89 -27.90
N GLU A 326 0.00 -13.47 -27.67
CA GLU A 326 -0.89 -13.98 -28.74
C GLU A 326 -2.32 -13.44 -28.67
N GLU A 327 -2.54 -12.22 -28.16
CA GLU A 327 -3.84 -11.49 -28.21
C GLU A 327 -5.04 -12.25 -27.60
N VAL A 328 -5.11 -12.31 -26.28
CA VAL A 328 -6.32 -12.77 -25.55
C VAL A 328 -7.21 -11.57 -25.23
N SER A 329 -8.49 -11.63 -25.62
CA SER A 329 -9.46 -10.54 -25.42
C SER A 329 -9.69 -10.27 -23.93
N GLY A 330 -9.42 -9.03 -23.49
CA GLY A 330 -9.56 -8.59 -22.10
C GLY A 330 -8.45 -9.06 -21.15
N LEU A 331 -7.30 -9.54 -21.64
CA LEU A 331 -6.18 -9.93 -20.77
C LEU A 331 -5.49 -8.72 -20.15
N THR A 332 -5.76 -8.47 -18.87
CA THR A 332 -5.31 -7.31 -18.08
C THR A 332 -3.90 -7.49 -17.53
N ALA A 333 -3.58 -8.71 -17.06
CA ALA A 333 -2.28 -9.02 -16.48
C ALA A 333 -1.94 -10.51 -16.56
N ILE A 334 -0.66 -10.83 -16.37
CA ILE A 334 -0.18 -12.20 -16.17
C ILE A 334 0.64 -12.32 -14.89
N ILE A 335 0.58 -13.50 -14.26
CA ILE A 335 1.35 -13.86 -13.09
C ILE A 335 2.08 -15.18 -13.37
N SER A 336 3.42 -15.14 -13.37
CA SER A 336 4.30 -16.25 -13.73
C SER A 336 5.14 -16.66 -12.51
N LEU A 337 4.80 -17.79 -11.89
CA LEU A 337 5.62 -18.41 -10.84
C LEU A 337 6.55 -19.45 -11.48
N ALA A 338 7.86 -19.29 -11.32
CA ALA A 338 8.87 -20.21 -11.85
C ALA A 338 8.76 -20.51 -13.37
N GLY A 339 8.13 -19.59 -14.13
CA GLY A 339 8.13 -19.57 -15.59
C GLY A 339 9.10 -18.53 -16.15
N GLY A 340 9.14 -18.38 -17.47
CA GLY A 340 9.96 -17.37 -18.15
C GLY A 340 9.38 -16.93 -19.50
N ALA A 341 9.88 -15.81 -20.01
CA ALA A 341 9.48 -15.24 -21.30
C ALA A 341 10.19 -15.91 -22.49
N PHE A 342 9.77 -15.56 -23.72
CA PHE A 342 10.44 -15.97 -24.96
C PHE A 342 11.92 -15.56 -24.97
N SER A 343 12.81 -16.48 -25.38
CA SER A 343 14.26 -16.24 -25.47
C SER A 343 14.59 -15.13 -26.48
N ASN A 344 13.79 -15.04 -27.55
CA ASN A 344 13.84 -14.00 -28.58
C ASN A 344 12.58 -13.12 -28.48
N ALA A 345 12.76 -11.86 -28.08
CA ALA A 345 11.66 -10.90 -27.90
C ALA A 345 10.82 -10.67 -29.17
N ASN A 346 11.38 -10.90 -30.38
CA ASN A 346 10.67 -10.71 -31.65
C ASN A 346 9.61 -11.79 -31.92
N ASP A 347 9.66 -12.93 -31.24
CA ASP A 347 8.67 -14.00 -31.41
C ASP A 347 7.35 -13.66 -30.70
N CYS A 348 7.38 -12.67 -29.79
CA CYS A 348 6.24 -12.21 -29.03
C CYS A 348 5.49 -11.04 -29.71
N ARG A 349 4.27 -11.31 -30.21
CA ARG A 349 3.51 -10.39 -31.08
C ARG A 349 2.44 -9.55 -30.37
N ALA A 350 2.57 -9.31 -29.07
CA ALA A 350 1.63 -8.49 -28.31
C ALA A 350 1.44 -7.08 -28.91
N PRO A 351 0.21 -6.62 -29.21
CA PRO A 351 -0.05 -5.28 -29.72
C PRO A 351 0.03 -4.20 -28.63
N THR A 352 -0.31 -4.56 -27.37
CA THR A 352 -0.39 -3.66 -26.22
C THR A 352 0.35 -4.28 -25.03
N PRO A 353 1.16 -3.52 -24.26
CA PRO A 353 1.72 -3.98 -22.99
C PRO A 353 0.62 -4.23 -21.95
N LEU A 354 0.88 -5.13 -21.00
CA LEU A 354 -0.01 -5.47 -19.89
C LEU A 354 0.79 -5.65 -18.60
N SER A 355 0.14 -5.65 -17.44
CA SER A 355 0.85 -5.81 -16.15
C SER A 355 1.43 -7.22 -15.99
N VAL A 356 2.62 -7.33 -15.39
CA VAL A 356 3.29 -8.62 -15.14
C VAL A 356 3.79 -8.69 -13.70
N LEU A 357 3.40 -9.75 -13.01
CA LEU A 357 4.05 -10.22 -11.78
C LEU A 357 4.87 -11.47 -12.09
N GLN A 358 6.19 -11.36 -12.02
CA GLN A 358 7.08 -12.51 -12.09
C GLN A 358 7.47 -12.91 -10.67
N ILE A 359 7.24 -14.17 -10.31
CA ILE A 359 7.60 -14.73 -9.00
C ILE A 359 8.62 -15.86 -9.24
N HIS A 360 9.71 -15.88 -8.50
CA HIS A 360 10.77 -16.87 -8.73
C HIS A 360 11.63 -17.09 -7.47
N GLY A 361 11.95 -18.35 -7.17
CA GLY A 361 12.89 -18.68 -6.09
C GLY A 361 14.33 -18.51 -6.55
N SER A 362 15.21 -17.93 -5.71
CA SER A 362 16.61 -17.70 -6.10
C SER A 362 17.47 -18.98 -6.11
N GLU A 363 16.99 -20.09 -5.53
CA GLU A 363 17.58 -21.43 -5.61
C GLU A 363 16.80 -22.40 -6.53
N ASP A 364 15.98 -21.88 -7.46
CA ASP A 364 15.30 -22.73 -8.46
C ASP A 364 16.32 -23.49 -9.35
N SER A 365 16.30 -24.82 -9.23
CA SER A 365 17.18 -25.74 -9.94
C SER A 365 16.54 -26.40 -11.17
N SER A 366 15.26 -26.12 -11.46
CA SER A 366 14.53 -26.66 -12.61
C SER A 366 14.37 -25.62 -13.71
N VAL A 367 13.98 -24.40 -13.34
CA VAL A 367 13.96 -23.20 -14.19
C VAL A 367 14.88 -22.20 -13.52
N LEU A 368 16.09 -22.01 -14.06
CA LEU A 368 17.13 -21.28 -13.34
C LEU A 368 16.75 -19.79 -13.19
N TYR A 369 16.88 -19.24 -11.98
CA TYR A 369 16.58 -17.84 -11.67
C TYR A 369 17.33 -16.84 -12.57
N ASP A 370 18.63 -17.05 -12.77
CA ASP A 370 19.49 -16.26 -13.69
C ASP A 370 19.30 -16.62 -15.17
N GLY A 371 18.42 -17.59 -15.47
CA GLY A 371 18.18 -18.12 -16.81
C GLY A 371 19.23 -19.12 -17.27
N GLY A 372 19.09 -19.55 -18.53
CA GLY A 372 19.92 -20.58 -19.14
C GLY A 372 19.11 -21.75 -19.68
N ARG A 373 19.77 -22.90 -19.84
CA ARG A 373 19.11 -24.13 -20.31
C ARG A 373 18.52 -24.90 -19.14
N LEU A 374 17.27 -25.34 -19.29
CA LEU A 374 16.57 -26.21 -18.35
C LEU A 374 17.38 -27.50 -18.12
N PRO A 375 17.86 -27.80 -16.88
CA PRO A 375 18.82 -28.87 -16.65
C PRO A 375 18.34 -30.28 -17.04
N ASP A 376 17.04 -30.55 -16.84
CA ASP A 376 16.42 -31.87 -17.10
C ASP A 376 15.78 -31.99 -18.50
N HIS A 377 15.97 -31.01 -19.38
CA HIS A 377 15.35 -31.03 -20.71
C HIS A 377 16.11 -31.96 -21.68
N PRO A 378 15.42 -32.87 -22.43
CA PRO A 378 16.09 -33.88 -23.25
C PRO A 378 16.72 -33.36 -24.55
N ASP A 379 16.36 -32.17 -25.01
CA ASP A 379 17.02 -31.48 -26.14
C ASP A 379 18.14 -30.55 -25.62
N PRO A 380 19.42 -30.83 -25.91
CA PRO A 380 20.56 -30.01 -25.49
C PRO A 380 20.76 -28.75 -26.35
N ASP A 381 20.12 -28.65 -27.51
CA ASP A 381 20.25 -27.54 -28.45
C ASP A 381 19.11 -26.50 -28.31
N ARG A 382 18.12 -26.76 -27.43
CA ARG A 382 17.01 -25.85 -27.12
C ARG A 382 17.52 -24.47 -26.65
N GLN A 383 16.73 -23.44 -26.97
CA GLN A 383 17.03 -22.05 -26.61
C GLN A 383 17.05 -21.88 -25.08
N PRO A 384 17.92 -21.01 -24.55
CA PRO A 384 17.93 -20.71 -23.12
C PRO A 384 16.73 -19.86 -22.72
N VAL A 385 16.14 -20.17 -21.57
CA VAL A 385 15.13 -19.35 -20.90
C VAL A 385 15.82 -18.08 -20.37
N PRO A 386 15.27 -16.87 -20.58
CA PRO A 386 15.75 -15.66 -19.90
C PRO A 386 15.51 -15.76 -18.39
N GLY A 387 16.42 -15.23 -17.56
CA GLY A 387 16.22 -15.23 -16.11
C GLY A 387 14.95 -14.50 -15.67
N ALA A 388 14.55 -14.66 -14.41
CA ALA A 388 13.33 -14.07 -13.87
C ALA A 388 13.29 -12.55 -14.08
N LYS A 389 14.38 -11.86 -13.72
CA LYS A 389 14.54 -10.42 -13.93
C LYS A 389 14.53 -10.04 -15.41
N ASP A 390 15.23 -10.78 -16.28
CA ASP A 390 15.27 -10.52 -17.72
C ASP A 390 13.90 -10.71 -18.38
N SER A 391 13.14 -11.73 -17.95
CA SER A 391 11.78 -12.02 -18.42
C SER A 391 10.82 -10.87 -18.10
N LEU A 392 10.95 -10.27 -16.91
CA LEU A 392 10.19 -9.07 -16.54
C LEU A 392 10.68 -7.81 -17.26
N LEU A 393 11.99 -7.57 -17.29
CA LEU A 393 12.56 -6.34 -17.87
C LEU A 393 12.25 -6.20 -19.36
N ARG A 394 12.26 -7.29 -20.14
CA ARG A 394 11.82 -7.27 -21.55
C ARG A 394 10.38 -6.77 -21.72
N TRP A 395 9.53 -6.99 -20.72
CA TRP A 395 8.16 -6.51 -20.71
C TRP A 395 8.06 -5.06 -20.23
N ALA A 396 8.84 -4.69 -19.21
CA ALA A 396 8.98 -3.32 -18.74
C ALA A 396 9.50 -2.38 -19.85
N GLU A 397 10.51 -2.80 -20.61
CA GLU A 397 11.01 -2.11 -21.80
C GLU A 397 9.92 -1.95 -22.88
N ARG A 398 9.13 -3.00 -23.14
CA ARG A 398 8.00 -2.95 -24.09
C ARG A 398 6.89 -2.00 -23.62
N ALA A 399 6.68 -1.91 -22.31
CA ALA A 399 5.78 -0.96 -21.68
C ALA A 399 6.37 0.46 -21.57
N GLY A 400 7.64 0.70 -21.91
CA GLY A 400 8.29 2.01 -21.78
C GLY A 400 8.65 2.41 -20.35
N CYS A 401 8.54 1.49 -19.39
CA CYS A 401 8.83 1.71 -17.97
C CYS A 401 10.26 2.23 -17.72
N ASP A 402 10.42 2.98 -16.63
CA ASP A 402 11.70 3.43 -16.12
C ASP A 402 12.47 2.30 -15.40
N ILE A 403 13.10 1.43 -16.19
CA ILE A 403 13.83 0.26 -15.67
C ILE A 403 15.09 0.62 -14.87
N ASP A 404 15.59 1.86 -15.01
CA ASP A 404 16.78 2.35 -14.29
C ASP A 404 16.45 2.87 -12.88
N ASN A 405 15.15 3.11 -12.57
CA ASN A 405 14.68 3.63 -11.28
C ASN A 405 13.62 2.72 -10.61
N PRO A 406 13.96 1.46 -10.24
CA PRO A 406 13.04 0.58 -9.53
C PRO A 406 12.68 1.09 -8.13
N LYS A 407 11.43 0.83 -7.72
CA LYS A 407 11.00 0.95 -6.31
C LYS A 407 11.17 -0.40 -5.63
N PHE A 408 11.80 -0.39 -4.47
CA PHE A 408 11.88 -1.56 -3.57
C PHE A 408 10.78 -1.42 -2.53
N LEU A 409 9.96 -2.46 -2.36
CA LEU A 409 8.91 -2.48 -1.35
C LEU A 409 9.37 -3.31 -0.13
N PRO A 410 8.72 -3.15 1.05
CA PRO A 410 8.96 -4.04 2.18
C PRO A 410 8.83 -5.52 1.76
N PRO A 411 9.73 -6.40 2.22
CA PRO A 411 9.63 -7.83 1.90
C PRO A 411 8.44 -8.46 2.63
N ILE A 412 7.94 -9.55 2.06
CA ILE A 412 6.81 -10.35 2.61
C ILE A 412 7.23 -11.80 2.88
N ASP A 413 6.46 -12.51 3.71
CA ASP A 413 6.69 -13.92 4.07
C ASP A 413 5.81 -14.82 3.18
N THR A 414 6.41 -15.39 2.12
CA THR A 414 5.67 -16.25 1.17
C THR A 414 5.99 -17.72 1.32
N ASP A 415 7.21 -18.12 1.71
CA ASP A 415 7.57 -19.53 1.94
C ASP A 415 8.09 -19.73 3.36
N THR A 416 7.22 -20.24 4.23
CA THR A 416 7.54 -20.51 5.65
C THR A 416 8.58 -21.61 5.87
N ALA A 417 9.04 -22.27 4.79
CA ALA A 417 10.25 -23.10 4.83
C ALA A 417 11.53 -22.26 4.99
N VAL A 418 11.49 -20.97 4.64
CA VAL A 418 12.51 -19.95 4.88
C VAL A 418 12.09 -19.11 6.09
N ALA A 419 13.05 -18.52 6.81
CA ALA A 419 12.79 -17.87 8.10
C ALA A 419 12.76 -16.34 8.01
N GLY A 420 11.57 -15.77 8.27
CA GLY A 420 11.29 -14.32 8.18
C GLY A 420 10.98 -13.91 6.74
N ALA A 421 10.54 -12.66 6.54
CA ALA A 421 10.13 -12.14 5.24
C ALA A 421 11.25 -12.22 4.18
N GLU A 422 11.23 -13.31 3.41
CA GLU A 422 12.27 -13.73 2.47
C GLU A 422 12.03 -13.21 1.05
N THR A 423 10.80 -12.77 0.75
CA THR A 423 10.43 -12.36 -0.59
C THR A 423 10.72 -10.89 -0.82
N ALA A 424 11.81 -10.62 -1.54
CA ALA A 424 12.18 -9.28 -1.97
C ALA A 424 11.31 -8.83 -3.16
N ILE A 425 10.68 -7.65 -3.04
CA ILE A 425 9.79 -7.10 -4.06
C ILE A 425 10.45 -5.91 -4.77
N VAL A 426 10.55 -6.00 -6.10
CA VAL A 426 11.05 -4.93 -6.98
C VAL A 426 9.96 -4.53 -7.96
N ARG A 427 9.54 -3.26 -7.91
CA ARG A 427 8.43 -2.68 -8.68
C ARG A 427 8.94 -1.64 -9.68
N PHE A 428 8.49 -1.74 -10.93
CA PHE A 428 8.64 -0.72 -11.97
C PHE A 428 7.25 -0.22 -12.37
N ALA A 429 6.96 1.03 -12.02
CA ALA A 429 5.66 1.67 -12.25
C ALA A 429 5.78 3.07 -12.91
N GLU A 430 6.98 3.66 -12.92
CA GLU A 430 7.20 4.99 -13.45
C GLU A 430 7.43 4.93 -14.96
N ARG A 431 6.86 5.91 -15.70
CA ARG A 431 6.95 6.03 -17.18
C ARG A 431 6.42 4.83 -17.99
N CYS A 432 5.86 3.82 -17.32
CA CYS A 432 5.17 2.71 -17.95
C CYS A 432 3.95 3.17 -18.77
N ALA A 433 3.54 2.35 -19.73
CA ALA A 433 2.26 2.50 -20.42
C ALA A 433 1.12 2.55 -19.40
N GLU A 434 0.09 3.35 -19.71
CA GLU A 434 -1.02 3.61 -18.79
C GLU A 434 -1.68 2.31 -18.28
N GLY A 435 -1.97 2.26 -16.98
CA GLY A 435 -2.53 1.07 -16.32
C GLY A 435 -1.58 -0.14 -16.17
N THR A 436 -0.32 -0.06 -16.63
CA THR A 436 0.61 -1.19 -16.57
C THR A 436 1.61 -1.10 -15.39
N LEU A 437 1.81 -2.25 -14.73
CA LEU A 437 2.73 -2.43 -13.61
C LEU A 437 3.62 -3.65 -13.85
N MET A 438 4.92 -3.54 -13.56
CA MET A 438 5.86 -4.65 -13.62
C MET A 438 6.44 -4.91 -12.23
N GLU A 439 6.37 -6.15 -11.76
CA GLU A 439 6.81 -6.50 -10.42
C GLU A 439 7.54 -7.84 -10.40
N LEU A 440 8.68 -7.90 -9.71
CA LEU A 440 9.46 -9.10 -9.47
C LEU A 440 9.38 -9.43 -7.98
N TRP A 441 8.94 -10.63 -7.65
CA TRP A 441 9.03 -11.23 -6.33
C TRP A 441 10.11 -12.30 -6.35
N THR A 442 11.22 -12.03 -5.66
CA THR A 442 12.34 -12.97 -5.51
C THR A 442 12.23 -13.62 -4.14
N ILE A 443 11.85 -14.90 -4.12
CA ILE A 443 11.79 -15.70 -2.88
C ILE A 443 13.22 -16.12 -2.55
N GLU A 444 13.87 -15.44 -1.62
CA GLU A 444 15.29 -15.68 -1.34
C GLU A 444 15.52 -17.04 -0.66
N GLY A 445 16.32 -17.91 -1.27
CA GLY A 445 16.46 -19.31 -0.86
C GLY A 445 15.31 -20.24 -1.30
N GLY A 446 14.29 -19.70 -1.99
CA GLY A 446 13.17 -20.48 -2.52
C GLY A 446 13.58 -21.35 -3.71
N GLY A 447 12.98 -22.54 -3.82
CA GLY A 447 13.20 -23.48 -4.95
C GLY A 447 12.12 -23.39 -6.05
N HIS A 448 12.09 -24.39 -6.95
CA HIS A 448 11.11 -24.47 -8.05
C HIS A 448 9.65 -24.64 -7.61
N ILE A 449 9.48 -25.23 -6.43
CA ILE A 449 8.20 -25.46 -5.78
C ILE A 449 8.42 -25.06 -4.33
N PRO A 450 8.21 -23.78 -3.97
CA PRO A 450 8.05 -23.38 -2.58
C PRO A 450 7.04 -24.30 -1.89
N LEU A 451 7.41 -24.86 -0.74
CA LEU A 451 6.78 -26.08 -0.21
C LEU A 451 5.69 -25.80 0.82
N VAL A 452 5.75 -24.66 1.52
CA VAL A 452 4.75 -24.29 2.53
C VAL A 452 4.48 -22.79 2.47
N TRP A 453 3.47 -22.42 1.68
CA TRP A 453 3.07 -21.03 1.54
C TRP A 453 2.74 -20.38 2.90
N GLY A 454 3.32 -19.20 3.13
CA GLY A 454 2.98 -18.30 4.23
C GLY A 454 1.61 -17.68 4.05
N THR A 455 1.18 -16.93 5.07
CA THR A 455 -0.12 -16.26 5.07
C THR A 455 -0.25 -15.23 3.95
N ASP A 456 0.87 -14.77 3.39
CA ASP A 456 0.90 -13.58 2.54
C ASP A 456 0.98 -13.92 1.04
N PHE A 457 1.30 -15.17 0.66
CA PHE A 457 1.47 -15.55 -0.75
C PHE A 457 0.16 -15.44 -1.55
N THR A 458 -0.85 -16.26 -1.20
CA THR A 458 -2.14 -16.27 -1.90
C THR A 458 -2.89 -14.94 -1.74
N PRO A 459 -3.05 -14.38 -0.52
CA PRO A 459 -3.66 -13.06 -0.36
C PRO A 459 -2.88 -11.93 -1.03
N GLY A 460 -1.56 -11.99 -1.08
CA GLY A 460 -0.72 -11.01 -1.78
C GLY A 460 -0.95 -11.02 -3.29
N ILE A 461 -0.98 -12.19 -3.93
CA ILE A 461 -1.28 -12.29 -5.37
C ILE A 461 -2.72 -11.80 -5.65
N LEU A 462 -3.70 -12.18 -4.81
CA LEU A 462 -5.08 -11.75 -4.98
C LEU A 462 -5.25 -10.24 -4.74
N LYS A 463 -4.54 -9.65 -3.77
CA LYS A 463 -4.47 -8.20 -3.57
C LYS A 463 -3.87 -7.51 -4.78
N TRP A 464 -2.75 -8.01 -5.31
CA TRP A 464 -2.11 -7.48 -6.52
C TRP A 464 -3.07 -7.50 -7.72
N ILE A 465 -3.77 -8.63 -7.95
CA ILE A 465 -4.82 -8.78 -8.98
C ILE A 465 -5.96 -7.77 -8.76
N ALA A 466 -6.48 -7.64 -7.54
CA ALA A 466 -7.57 -6.72 -7.22
C ALA A 466 -7.17 -5.25 -7.44
N GLU A 467 -5.96 -4.85 -7.06
CA GLU A 467 -5.41 -3.52 -7.36
C GLU A 467 -5.28 -3.28 -8.87
N ARG A 468 -4.77 -4.25 -9.64
CA ARG A 468 -4.72 -4.15 -11.11
C ARG A 468 -6.12 -4.04 -11.70
N SER A 469 -7.09 -4.76 -11.15
CA SER A 469 -8.47 -4.75 -11.64
C SER A 469 -9.15 -3.40 -11.36
N LYS A 470 -9.02 -2.86 -10.14
CA LYS A 470 -9.44 -1.49 -9.80
C LYS A 470 -8.81 -0.47 -10.74
N GLN A 471 -7.50 -0.54 -11.00
CA GLN A 471 -6.81 0.40 -11.88
C GLN A 471 -7.20 0.26 -13.36
N ALA A 472 -7.49 -0.95 -13.85
CA ALA A 472 -7.99 -1.15 -15.21
C ALA A 472 -9.40 -0.58 -15.38
N THR A 473 -10.29 -0.81 -14.42
CA THR A 473 -11.63 -0.20 -14.38
C THR A 473 -11.53 1.32 -14.29
N ALA A 474 -10.59 1.86 -13.52
CA ALA A 474 -10.37 3.30 -13.37
C ALA A 474 -9.79 3.95 -14.65
N SER A 475 -8.80 3.35 -15.30
CA SER A 475 -8.22 3.86 -16.56
C SER A 475 -9.19 3.74 -17.75
N ALA A 476 -10.14 2.81 -17.71
CA ALA A 476 -11.25 2.75 -18.67
C ALA A 476 -12.32 3.84 -18.45
N LEU A 477 -12.29 4.55 -17.32
CA LEU A 477 -13.30 5.51 -16.87
C LEU A 477 -12.63 6.86 -16.55
N GLU A 478 -12.32 7.66 -17.58
CA GLU A 478 -11.76 9.00 -17.38
C GLU A 478 -12.63 9.85 -16.42
N VAL A 479 -12.01 10.35 -15.34
CA VAL A 479 -12.63 11.31 -14.42
C VAL A 479 -13.08 12.53 -15.21
N GLN A 480 -14.37 12.86 -15.14
CA GLN A 480 -14.90 14.06 -15.77
C GLN A 480 -14.48 15.28 -14.96
N GLU A 481 -13.87 16.27 -15.62
CA GLU A 481 -13.46 17.53 -15.01
C GLU A 481 -14.25 18.71 -15.60
N HIS A 482 -14.80 19.54 -14.72
CA HIS A 482 -15.50 20.77 -15.05
C HIS A 482 -14.89 21.94 -14.26
N VAL A 483 -14.85 23.12 -14.87
CA VAL A 483 -14.44 24.36 -14.20
C VAL A 483 -15.69 25.13 -13.78
N ILE A 484 -15.83 25.36 -12.47
CA ILE A 484 -16.96 26.03 -11.83
C ILE A 484 -16.51 27.31 -11.09
N GLY A 485 -17.42 28.17 -10.67
CA GLY A 485 -17.16 29.36 -9.83
C GLY A 485 -16.90 30.68 -10.57
N GLY A 486 -17.01 30.69 -11.90
CA GLY A 486 -16.92 31.92 -12.71
C GLY A 486 -15.57 32.63 -12.63
N ASP A 487 -15.55 33.88 -12.14
CA ASP A 487 -14.34 34.73 -12.05
C ASP A 487 -13.32 34.20 -11.02
N ARG A 488 -13.75 33.36 -10.06
CA ARG A 488 -12.88 32.63 -9.13
C ARG A 488 -13.14 31.15 -9.35
N THR A 489 -12.27 30.49 -10.10
CA THR A 489 -12.50 29.12 -10.56
C THR A 489 -12.13 28.07 -9.52
N ALA A 490 -12.87 26.97 -9.50
CA ALA A 490 -12.50 25.70 -8.87
C ALA A 490 -12.65 24.56 -9.89
N ARG A 491 -11.94 23.44 -9.66
CA ARG A 491 -12.20 22.18 -10.36
C ARG A 491 -13.30 21.42 -9.64
N LEU A 492 -14.25 20.89 -10.41
CA LEU A 492 -15.17 19.82 -10.05
C LEU A 492 -14.74 18.57 -10.83
N GLN A 493 -14.40 17.50 -10.12
CA GLN A 493 -13.97 16.23 -10.68
C GLN A 493 -14.93 15.12 -10.22
N PHE A 494 -15.36 14.20 -11.08
CA PHE A 494 -16.30 13.14 -10.71
C PHE A 494 -16.18 11.91 -11.63
N PRO A 495 -16.71 10.74 -11.22
CA PRO A 495 -16.70 9.55 -12.07
C PRO A 495 -17.51 9.80 -13.35
N PRO A 496 -17.17 9.17 -14.48
CA PRO A 496 -18.08 9.09 -15.60
C PRO A 496 -19.31 8.23 -15.26
N ASP A 497 -20.33 8.30 -16.12
CA ASP A 497 -21.58 7.53 -16.03
C ASP A 497 -22.35 7.69 -14.71
N THR A 498 -22.47 8.94 -14.24
CA THR A 498 -23.27 9.33 -13.07
C THR A 498 -24.75 9.62 -13.36
N GLU A 499 -25.20 9.49 -14.62
CA GLU A 499 -26.60 9.78 -15.00
C GLU A 499 -27.60 8.95 -14.19
N GLY A 500 -28.41 9.61 -13.35
CA GLY A 500 -29.41 8.97 -12.50
C GLY A 500 -28.85 8.27 -11.24
N GLN A 501 -27.56 8.46 -10.93
CA GLN A 501 -26.93 7.99 -9.70
C GLN A 501 -26.52 9.18 -8.83
N ALA A 502 -27.22 9.37 -7.70
CA ALA A 502 -26.84 10.39 -6.73
C ALA A 502 -25.57 9.95 -5.96
N ILE A 503 -24.46 10.68 -6.14
CA ILE A 503 -23.16 10.37 -5.52
C ILE A 503 -22.79 11.36 -4.40
N PRO A 504 -21.83 11.07 -3.50
CA PRO A 504 -21.37 12.05 -2.52
C PRO A 504 -20.65 13.23 -3.20
N LEU A 505 -20.73 14.44 -2.63
CA LEU A 505 -19.94 15.60 -3.05
C LEU A 505 -18.98 16.01 -1.92
N VAL A 506 -17.67 15.89 -2.12
CA VAL A 506 -16.62 16.26 -1.18
C VAL A 506 -15.98 17.59 -1.59
N LEU A 507 -15.88 18.52 -0.66
CA LEU A 507 -15.20 19.81 -0.80
C LEU A 507 -13.90 19.76 0.01
N SER A 508 -12.72 19.85 -0.63
CA SER A 508 -11.41 19.72 0.05
C SER A 508 -10.70 21.07 0.16
N LEU A 509 -10.56 21.58 1.39
CA LEU A 509 -10.13 22.95 1.68
C LEU A 509 -8.70 23.02 2.23
N HIS A 510 -7.81 23.67 1.47
CA HIS A 510 -6.40 23.83 1.82
C HIS A 510 -6.15 24.74 3.05
N GLY A 511 -4.99 24.59 3.68
CA GLY A 511 -4.53 25.44 4.80
C GLY A 511 -4.08 26.84 4.37
N TYR A 512 -3.77 27.70 5.34
CA TYR A 512 -3.28 29.06 5.06
C TYR A 512 -1.93 29.00 4.32
N ALA A 513 -1.76 29.87 3.31
CA ALA A 513 -0.66 29.85 2.35
C ALA A 513 -0.55 28.59 1.46
N GLY A 514 -1.57 27.71 1.46
CA GLY A 514 -1.63 26.53 0.60
C GLY A 514 -2.15 26.78 -0.82
N GLU A 515 -1.87 25.82 -1.70
CA GLU A 515 -2.39 25.73 -3.07
C GLU A 515 -3.30 24.52 -3.20
N ALA A 516 -4.36 24.59 -4.00
CA ALA A 516 -5.39 23.55 -4.12
C ALA A 516 -4.81 22.21 -4.62
N GLU A 517 -3.90 22.24 -5.59
CA GLU A 517 -3.21 21.06 -6.13
C GLU A 517 -2.29 20.41 -5.08
N ALA A 518 -1.54 21.22 -4.33
CA ALA A 518 -0.65 20.71 -3.29
C ALA A 518 -1.42 20.12 -2.10
N HIS A 519 -2.60 20.67 -1.80
CA HIS A 519 -3.49 20.14 -0.78
C HIS A 519 -4.15 18.82 -1.21
N ASP A 520 -4.61 18.72 -2.46
CA ASP A 520 -5.15 17.47 -2.99
C ASP A 520 -4.08 16.36 -3.03
N TRP A 521 -2.83 16.69 -3.42
CA TRP A 521 -1.71 15.75 -3.29
C TRP A 521 -1.45 15.30 -1.84
N TYR A 522 -1.61 16.20 -0.87
CA TYR A 522 -1.44 15.90 0.56
C TYR A 522 -2.59 15.08 1.16
N PHE A 523 -3.81 15.20 0.63
CA PHE A 523 -4.99 14.44 1.10
C PHE A 523 -5.30 13.20 0.25
N GLY A 524 -4.74 13.08 -0.96
CA GLY A 524 -4.88 11.94 -1.87
C GLY A 524 -6.27 11.72 -2.47
N LEU A 525 -7.18 12.71 -2.42
CA LEU A 525 -8.60 12.48 -2.70
C LEU A 525 -8.92 12.29 -4.18
N SER A 526 -8.33 13.07 -5.10
CA SER A 526 -8.61 12.96 -6.53
C SER A 526 -8.34 11.55 -7.09
N GLU A 527 -7.29 10.89 -6.60
CA GLU A 527 -6.93 9.51 -6.96
C GLU A 527 -7.99 8.48 -6.55
N ARG A 528 -8.84 8.79 -5.56
CA ARG A 528 -9.88 7.89 -5.01
C ARG A 528 -11.28 8.14 -5.59
N ILE A 529 -11.47 9.14 -6.45
CA ILE A 529 -12.77 9.51 -7.05
C ILE A 529 -13.51 8.30 -7.65
N LEU A 530 -12.79 7.48 -8.42
CA LEU A 530 -13.37 6.34 -9.13
C LEU A 530 -13.61 5.14 -8.21
N GLU A 531 -12.80 4.99 -7.16
CA GLU A 531 -12.90 3.90 -6.18
C GLU A 531 -14.08 4.09 -5.22
N TYR A 532 -14.21 5.29 -4.63
CA TYR A 532 -15.29 5.63 -3.69
C TYR A 532 -16.52 6.26 -4.36
N ARG A 533 -16.46 6.45 -5.69
CA ARG A 533 -17.53 7.01 -6.54
C ARG A 533 -18.14 8.31 -5.99
N PHE A 534 -17.31 9.33 -5.78
CA PHE A 534 -17.74 10.65 -5.29
C PHE A 534 -17.28 11.79 -6.21
N ALA A 535 -18.00 12.90 -6.21
CA ALA A 535 -17.59 14.14 -6.82
C ALA A 535 -16.69 14.93 -5.86
N LEU A 536 -15.60 15.50 -6.34
CA LEU A 536 -14.62 16.28 -5.59
C LEU A 536 -14.58 17.72 -6.11
N ILE A 537 -14.60 18.70 -5.21
CA ILE A 537 -14.28 20.10 -5.50
C ILE A 537 -12.98 20.47 -4.77
N THR A 538 -11.98 20.91 -5.53
CA THR A 538 -10.71 21.46 -5.00
C THR A 538 -10.63 22.97 -5.32
N PRO A 539 -11.10 23.85 -4.42
CA PRO A 539 -11.15 25.30 -4.64
C PRO A 539 -9.90 26.01 -4.11
N GLN A 540 -9.56 27.16 -4.72
CA GLN A 540 -8.45 28.00 -4.28
C GLN A 540 -8.94 29.20 -3.42
N GLY A 541 -8.30 29.39 -2.27
CA GLY A 541 -8.46 30.52 -1.35
C GLY A 541 -8.01 31.85 -1.98
N THR A 542 -8.62 32.98 -1.57
CA THR A 542 -8.16 34.30 -2.05
C THR A 542 -6.81 34.68 -1.45
N SER A 543 -5.98 35.45 -2.16
CA SER A 543 -4.70 35.93 -1.64
C SER A 543 -4.85 37.11 -0.67
N ASP A 544 -4.11 37.07 0.43
CA ASP A 544 -3.90 38.21 1.34
C ASP A 544 -2.89 39.22 0.76
N SER A 545 -2.63 40.32 1.49
CA SER A 545 -1.67 41.37 1.09
C SER A 545 -0.20 40.90 0.99
N ARG A 546 0.13 39.72 1.51
CA ARG A 546 1.44 39.06 1.38
C ARG A 546 1.48 38.09 0.20
N GLY A 547 0.35 37.84 -0.46
CA GLY A 547 0.21 36.88 -1.55
C GLY A 547 -0.15 35.47 -1.10
N ASN A 548 -0.38 35.23 0.19
CA ASN A 548 -0.74 33.91 0.72
C ASN A 548 -2.22 33.65 0.54
N ALA A 549 -2.61 32.50 0.00
CA ALA A 549 -4.01 32.12 -0.07
C ALA A 549 -4.60 31.83 1.31
N PHE A 550 -5.85 32.22 1.54
CA PHE A 550 -6.56 32.01 2.80
C PHE A 550 -8.08 31.87 2.60
N TRP A 551 -8.74 31.42 3.66
CA TRP A 551 -10.19 31.37 3.84
C TRP A 551 -10.61 32.32 4.96
N ASN A 552 -11.62 33.16 4.72
CA ASN A 552 -12.28 33.98 5.73
C ASN A 552 -13.27 33.14 6.57
N ALA A 553 -12.71 32.18 7.32
CA ALA A 553 -13.46 31.21 8.10
C ALA A 553 -14.03 31.80 9.39
N THR A 554 -13.15 32.16 10.33
CA THR A 554 -13.54 32.61 11.68
C THR A 554 -12.76 33.85 12.11
N ASP A 555 -13.21 34.47 13.19
CA ASP A 555 -12.60 35.66 13.78
C ASP A 555 -11.18 35.40 14.37
N ALA A 556 -10.73 34.14 14.41
CA ALA A 556 -9.43 33.73 14.97
C ALA A 556 -8.42 33.15 13.94
N CYS A 557 -8.88 32.75 12.76
CA CYS A 557 -8.03 32.31 11.65
C CYS A 557 -8.80 32.35 10.31
N CYS A 558 -8.19 32.77 9.19
CA CYS A 558 -6.85 33.35 9.01
C CYS A 558 -6.89 34.61 8.13
N ASN A 559 -8.01 35.35 8.22
CA ASN A 559 -8.22 36.64 7.55
C ASN A 559 -7.49 37.79 8.28
N PHE A 560 -6.16 37.71 8.33
CA PHE A 560 -5.33 38.65 9.11
C PHE A 560 -5.40 40.12 8.65
N ASP A 561 -5.79 40.34 7.40
CA ASP A 561 -5.95 41.67 6.80
C ASP A 561 -7.36 42.28 7.04
N GLY A 562 -8.31 41.51 7.60
CA GLY A 562 -9.70 41.96 7.76
C GLY A 562 -10.43 42.16 6.42
N SER A 563 -10.13 41.31 5.43
CA SER A 563 -10.78 41.29 4.13
C SER A 563 -12.30 41.09 4.26
N ALA A 564 -13.06 41.72 3.37
CA ALA A 564 -14.52 41.57 3.28
C ALA A 564 -14.94 40.44 2.30
N VAL A 565 -14.04 39.53 1.94
CA VAL A 565 -14.34 38.36 1.12
C VAL A 565 -15.32 37.42 1.84
N ASP A 566 -16.35 36.96 1.15
CA ASP A 566 -17.32 35.99 1.65
C ASP A 566 -17.04 34.62 1.02
N ASP A 567 -16.08 33.90 1.60
CA ASP A 567 -15.75 32.54 1.18
C ASP A 567 -16.90 31.56 1.41
N SER A 568 -17.75 31.78 2.42
CA SER A 568 -18.86 30.88 2.74
C SER A 568 -19.92 30.90 1.63
N SER A 569 -20.34 32.11 1.23
CA SER A 569 -21.26 32.31 0.12
C SER A 569 -20.68 31.81 -1.21
N TRP A 570 -19.38 32.02 -1.46
CA TRP A 570 -18.74 31.51 -2.69
C TRP A 570 -18.65 29.97 -2.72
N LEU A 571 -18.26 29.32 -1.62
CA LEU A 571 -18.21 27.85 -1.54
C LEU A 571 -19.62 27.23 -1.63
N SER A 572 -20.65 27.87 -1.07
CA SER A 572 -22.04 27.47 -1.30
C SER A 572 -22.42 27.54 -2.78
N THR A 573 -22.01 28.60 -3.48
CA THR A 573 -22.24 28.74 -4.93
C THR A 573 -21.57 27.62 -5.72
N LEU A 574 -20.35 27.19 -5.35
CA LEU A 574 -19.70 26.04 -5.99
C LEU A 574 -20.47 24.73 -5.81
N VAL A 575 -21.02 24.51 -4.61
CA VAL A 575 -21.85 23.34 -4.30
C VAL A 575 -23.15 23.36 -5.11
N ASP A 576 -23.76 24.53 -5.28
CA ASP A 576 -24.98 24.67 -6.09
C ASP A 576 -24.68 24.50 -7.60
N GLU A 577 -23.59 25.06 -8.12
CA GLU A 577 -23.11 24.81 -9.49
C GLU A 577 -22.81 23.31 -9.72
N ALA A 578 -22.23 22.61 -8.75
CA ALA A 578 -21.98 21.17 -8.84
C ALA A 578 -23.28 20.34 -8.86
N LYS A 579 -24.30 20.72 -8.07
CA LYS A 579 -25.64 20.11 -8.09
C LYS A 579 -26.38 20.30 -9.42
N GLU A 580 -25.99 21.27 -10.25
CA GLU A 580 -26.51 21.43 -11.63
C GLU A 580 -25.80 20.51 -12.65
N ILE A 581 -24.62 19.96 -12.30
CA ILE A 581 -23.78 19.13 -13.18
C ILE A 581 -23.91 17.64 -12.83
N VAL A 582 -24.02 17.29 -11.56
CA VAL A 582 -24.10 15.91 -11.07
C VAL A 582 -25.15 15.75 -9.97
N ASP A 583 -25.87 14.62 -9.96
CA ASP A 583 -26.81 14.31 -8.89
C ASP A 583 -26.05 14.07 -7.57
N VAL A 584 -26.35 14.87 -6.54
CA VAL A 584 -25.65 14.82 -5.23
C VAL A 584 -26.52 14.18 -4.16
N SER A 585 -26.02 13.10 -3.54
CA SER A 585 -26.63 12.38 -2.41
C SER A 585 -26.44 13.07 -1.05
N GLY A 586 -25.43 13.95 -0.95
CA GLY A 586 -25.08 14.69 0.26
C GLY A 586 -23.73 15.38 0.09
N VAL A 587 -23.52 16.47 0.82
CA VAL A 587 -22.30 17.29 0.77
C VAL A 587 -21.42 16.98 1.98
N TYR A 588 -20.11 16.98 1.77
CA TYR A 588 -19.07 16.65 2.73
C TYR A 588 -17.97 17.71 2.62
N VAL A 589 -17.34 18.10 3.73
CA VAL A 589 -16.20 19.03 3.69
C VAL A 589 -15.01 18.44 4.45
N ALA A 590 -13.90 18.27 3.75
CA ALA A 590 -12.60 17.97 4.35
C ALA A 590 -11.78 19.27 4.37
N GLY A 591 -11.05 19.54 5.45
CA GLY A 591 -10.27 20.78 5.54
C GLY A 591 -9.04 20.67 6.43
N TYR A 592 -7.93 21.26 5.97
CA TYR A 592 -6.67 21.34 6.72
C TYR A 592 -6.44 22.74 7.28
N SER A 593 -6.06 22.86 8.56
CA SER A 593 -5.69 24.11 9.23
C SER A 593 -6.78 25.18 9.01
N ASN A 594 -6.47 26.32 8.36
CA ASN A 594 -7.45 27.34 7.97
C ASN A 594 -8.64 26.79 7.15
N GLY A 595 -8.45 25.78 6.31
CA GLY A 595 -9.52 25.06 5.62
C GLY A 595 -10.37 24.21 6.59
N GLY A 596 -9.79 23.66 7.65
CA GLY A 596 -10.51 23.01 8.75
C GLY A 596 -11.38 23.99 9.55
N PHE A 597 -10.88 25.21 9.80
CA PHE A 597 -11.72 26.31 10.30
C PHE A 597 -12.87 26.64 9.33
N MET A 598 -12.62 26.59 8.01
CA MET A 598 -13.64 26.85 6.99
C MET A 598 -14.70 25.75 6.93
N ALA A 599 -14.32 24.47 7.12
CA ALA A 599 -15.25 23.36 7.22
C ALA A 599 -16.24 23.55 8.40
N TYR A 600 -15.73 23.92 9.58
CA TYR A 600 -16.61 24.30 10.70
C TYR A 600 -17.45 25.54 10.41
N ARG A 601 -16.92 26.51 9.65
CA ARG A 601 -17.68 27.70 9.29
C ARG A 601 -18.90 27.36 8.43
N LEU A 602 -18.72 26.52 7.41
CA LEU A 602 -19.79 26.05 6.53
C LEU A 602 -20.88 25.28 7.29
N ALA A 603 -20.50 24.50 8.30
CA ALA A 603 -21.45 23.82 9.19
C ALA A 603 -22.26 24.78 10.09
N CYS A 604 -21.65 25.88 10.53
CA CYS A 604 -22.32 26.91 11.34
C CYS A 604 -23.12 27.93 10.52
N ASP A 605 -22.78 28.14 9.24
CA ASP A 605 -23.60 28.93 8.31
C ASP A 605 -24.75 28.11 7.68
N GLY A 606 -24.66 26.76 7.71
CA GLY A 606 -25.73 25.86 7.28
C GLY A 606 -25.71 25.55 5.79
N LEU A 607 -24.54 25.19 5.25
CA LEU A 607 -24.36 24.77 3.86
C LEU A 607 -25.40 23.72 3.43
N ASP A 608 -26.10 23.98 2.33
CA ASP A 608 -27.24 23.16 1.90
C ASP A 608 -26.82 21.74 1.49
N GLY A 609 -27.45 20.75 2.13
CA GLY A 609 -27.18 19.33 1.92
C GLY A 609 -25.94 18.78 2.66
N LEU A 610 -25.32 19.56 3.56
CA LEU A 610 -24.16 19.12 4.35
C LEU A 610 -24.51 17.97 5.31
N VAL A 611 -23.80 16.86 5.21
CA VAL A 611 -23.98 15.64 6.02
C VAL A 611 -22.87 15.48 7.05
N ALA A 612 -21.62 15.74 6.67
CA ALA A 612 -20.48 15.63 7.58
C ALA A 612 -19.32 16.56 7.24
N ILE A 613 -18.48 16.85 8.24
CA ILE A 613 -17.18 17.51 8.05
C ILE A 613 -16.04 16.72 8.70
N ALA A 614 -14.85 16.81 8.11
CA ALA A 614 -13.58 16.38 8.69
C ALA A 614 -12.60 17.57 8.73
N SER A 615 -12.07 17.87 9.92
CA SER A 615 -11.17 19.00 10.16
C SER A 615 -9.84 18.52 10.74
N LEU A 616 -8.79 18.58 9.93
CA LEU A 616 -7.40 18.35 10.35
C LEU A 616 -6.77 19.66 10.81
N ALA A 617 -6.24 19.71 12.03
CA ALA A 617 -5.53 20.86 12.59
C ALA A 617 -6.32 22.20 12.57
N GLY A 618 -7.65 22.14 12.41
CA GLY A 618 -8.57 23.28 12.44
C GLY A 618 -9.34 23.37 13.77
N SER A 619 -10.08 24.46 13.98
CA SER A 619 -11.02 24.63 15.09
C SER A 619 -12.22 25.49 14.66
N SER A 620 -13.08 25.91 15.58
CA SER A 620 -14.31 26.69 15.29
C SER A 620 -14.36 28.00 16.09
N PHE A 621 -15.49 28.71 16.02
CA PHE A 621 -15.74 29.90 16.82
C PHE A 621 -15.60 29.62 18.33
N ALA A 622 -14.94 30.53 19.05
CA ALA A 622 -14.92 30.52 20.52
C ALA A 622 -16.34 30.54 21.12
N ASP A 623 -17.23 31.37 20.56
CA ASP A 623 -18.65 31.44 20.92
C ASP A 623 -19.47 30.34 20.21
N PRO A 624 -19.98 29.32 20.92
CA PRO A 624 -20.77 28.25 20.31
C PRO A 624 -22.12 28.73 19.76
N ALA A 625 -22.66 29.86 20.23
CA ALA A 625 -23.94 30.39 19.78
C ALA A 625 -23.93 30.80 18.29
N ARG A 626 -22.74 30.98 17.70
CA ARG A 626 -22.54 31.23 16.27
C ARG A 626 -23.05 30.13 15.35
N CYS A 627 -23.35 28.96 15.89
CA CYS A 627 -23.83 27.80 15.13
C CYS A 627 -25.28 27.44 15.50
N ASP A 628 -25.96 28.19 16.39
CA ASP A 628 -27.21 27.74 17.03
C ASP A 628 -28.40 27.56 16.08
N ASP A 629 -28.43 28.26 14.96
CA ASP A 629 -29.54 28.21 14.00
C ASP A 629 -29.44 27.04 12.98
N THR A 630 -28.37 26.22 12.99
CA THR A 630 -28.19 25.12 12.02
C THR A 630 -28.46 23.73 12.60
N ALA A 631 -28.80 22.75 11.74
CA ALA A 631 -28.94 21.36 12.17
C ALA A 631 -27.57 20.76 12.57
N PRO A 632 -27.51 19.85 13.55
CA PRO A 632 -26.29 19.08 13.81
C PRO A 632 -25.98 18.14 12.65
N ILE A 633 -24.68 17.92 12.42
CA ILE A 633 -24.12 17.03 11.39
C ILE A 633 -23.10 16.08 12.03
N SER A 634 -22.65 15.07 11.28
CA SER A 634 -21.50 14.25 11.70
C SER A 634 -20.20 15.06 11.63
N VAL A 635 -19.30 14.88 12.59
CA VAL A 635 -18.06 15.70 12.71
C VAL A 635 -16.88 14.82 13.09
N LEU A 636 -15.82 14.87 12.30
CA LEU A 636 -14.50 14.32 12.63
C LEU A 636 -13.53 15.48 12.89
N GLN A 637 -12.99 15.53 14.10
CA GLN A 637 -11.86 16.39 14.45
C GLN A 637 -10.58 15.53 14.47
N ILE A 638 -9.55 15.95 13.73
CA ILE A 638 -8.24 15.29 13.66
C ILE A 638 -7.20 16.31 14.08
N HIS A 639 -6.32 15.97 15.01
CA HIS A 639 -5.44 16.96 15.61
C HIS A 639 -4.17 16.36 16.23
N GLY A 640 -3.02 16.94 15.88
CA GLY A 640 -1.74 16.65 16.52
C GLY A 640 -1.72 17.11 17.97
N ALA A 641 -1.37 16.21 18.89
CA ALA A 641 -1.23 16.55 20.31
C ALA A 641 -0.03 17.48 20.58
N ALA A 642 0.94 17.55 19.65
CA ALA A 642 2.10 18.43 19.71
C ALA A 642 2.01 19.64 18.75
N ASP A 643 0.84 19.92 18.16
CA ASP A 643 0.59 21.09 17.33
C ASP A 643 0.92 22.39 18.09
N LEU A 644 1.78 23.23 17.50
CA LEU A 644 2.24 24.50 18.04
C LEU A 644 1.68 25.73 17.30
N ASP A 645 1.11 25.54 16.11
CA ASP A 645 0.56 26.62 15.27
C ASP A 645 -0.94 26.81 15.58
N ILE A 646 -1.67 25.70 15.70
CA ILE A 646 -3.05 25.65 16.21
C ILE A 646 -3.06 24.70 17.42
N PRO A 647 -2.76 25.17 18.65
CA PRO A 647 -2.59 24.26 19.77
C PRO A 647 -3.84 23.44 20.09
N TYR A 648 -3.65 22.13 20.25
CA TYR A 648 -4.68 21.14 20.62
C TYR A 648 -5.56 21.55 21.80
N GLY A 649 -4.96 22.21 22.80
CA GLY A 649 -5.63 22.74 23.99
C GLY A 649 -6.47 24.01 23.77
N GLY A 650 -6.54 24.52 22.54
CA GLY A 650 -7.22 25.77 22.19
C GLY A 650 -6.51 27.01 22.72
N THR A 651 -7.10 28.18 22.47
CA THR A 651 -6.68 29.44 23.07
C THR A 651 -7.84 30.41 23.18
N LEU A 652 -7.98 31.06 24.33
CA LEU A 652 -8.97 32.14 24.55
C LEU A 652 -8.30 33.52 24.72
N GLU A 653 -6.97 33.58 24.64
CA GLU A 653 -6.19 34.80 24.93
C GLU A 653 -5.50 35.39 23.69
N TYR A 654 -5.49 34.67 22.56
CA TYR A 654 -4.87 35.11 21.30
C TYR A 654 -5.93 35.28 20.20
N GLN A 655 -5.95 36.47 19.58
CA GLN A 655 -7.01 36.90 18.64
C GLN A 655 -8.42 36.78 19.24
N ALA A 656 -9.43 36.35 18.48
CA ALA A 656 -10.77 36.07 19.00
C ALA A 656 -10.87 34.72 19.77
N GLY A 657 -9.81 33.91 19.73
CA GLY A 657 -9.75 32.59 20.34
C GLY A 657 -10.55 31.49 19.63
N TYR A 658 -10.28 30.25 20.01
CA TYR A 658 -10.96 29.04 19.55
C TYR A 658 -10.89 27.93 20.62
N PRO A 659 -11.88 27.02 20.68
CA PRO A 659 -11.92 25.94 21.67
C PRO A 659 -10.83 24.88 21.44
N ALA A 660 -10.54 24.11 22.49
CA ALA A 660 -9.71 22.90 22.42
C ALA A 660 -10.35 21.84 21.51
N ALA A 661 -9.54 20.95 20.91
CA ALA A 661 -10.05 19.87 20.06
C ALA A 661 -11.05 18.95 20.79
N THR A 662 -10.78 18.64 22.06
CA THR A 662 -11.70 17.89 22.94
C THR A 662 -13.00 18.65 23.21
N GLU A 663 -12.91 19.92 23.60
CA GLU A 663 -14.08 20.76 23.88
C GLU A 663 -14.96 20.95 22.63
N LEU A 664 -14.33 21.18 21.48
CA LEU A 664 -15.01 21.33 20.19
C LEU A 664 -15.78 20.07 19.80
N THR A 665 -15.14 18.91 19.91
CA THR A 665 -15.77 17.61 19.65
C THR A 665 -16.97 17.39 20.57
N GLU A 666 -16.82 17.64 21.88
CA GLU A 666 -17.94 17.51 22.82
C GLU A 666 -19.05 18.57 22.60
N ARG A 667 -18.73 19.79 22.13
CA ARG A 667 -19.74 20.79 21.74
C ARG A 667 -20.62 20.25 20.61
N TRP A 668 -20.02 19.63 19.58
CA TRP A 668 -20.77 19.01 18.48
C TRP A 668 -21.53 17.75 18.90
N ALA A 669 -20.93 16.89 19.73
CA ALA A 669 -21.63 15.73 20.29
C ALA A 669 -22.85 16.16 21.14
N ARG A 670 -22.72 17.20 21.98
CA ARG A 670 -23.86 17.79 22.70
C ARG A 670 -24.90 18.40 21.76
N ARG A 671 -24.49 19.07 20.67
CA ARG A 671 -25.38 19.62 19.64
C ARG A 671 -26.20 18.52 18.94
N ALA A 672 -25.59 17.37 18.67
CA ALA A 672 -26.23 16.19 18.10
C ALA A 672 -27.12 15.43 19.12
N GLY A 673 -27.07 15.76 20.41
CA GLY A 673 -27.83 15.10 21.48
C GLY A 673 -27.16 13.86 22.06
N CYS A 674 -25.90 13.59 21.70
CA CYS A 674 -25.15 12.41 22.14
C CYS A 674 -24.98 12.33 23.66
N ASP A 675 -24.99 11.12 24.19
CA ASP A 675 -24.60 10.82 25.56
C ASP A 675 -23.07 10.73 25.67
N LEU A 676 -22.45 11.78 26.23
CA LEU A 676 -20.99 11.88 26.36
C LEU A 676 -20.40 10.82 27.30
N GLU A 677 -21.17 10.35 28.28
CA GLU A 677 -20.72 9.33 29.25
C GLU A 677 -20.63 7.94 28.58
N GLN A 678 -21.33 7.74 27.45
CA GLN A 678 -21.31 6.52 26.64
C GLN A 678 -20.41 6.60 25.40
N ALA A 679 -19.54 7.63 25.30
CA ALA A 679 -18.58 7.69 24.22
C ALA A 679 -17.52 6.59 24.31
N SER A 680 -17.32 5.91 23.18
CA SER A 680 -16.46 4.74 23.05
C SER A 680 -15.02 5.15 22.78
N GLN A 681 -14.08 4.38 23.32
CA GLN A 681 -12.69 4.37 22.87
C GLN A 681 -12.56 3.23 21.86
N LEU A 682 -12.21 3.57 20.63
CA LEU A 682 -11.90 2.57 19.60
C LEU A 682 -10.42 2.17 19.67
N PRO A 683 -10.00 1.07 19.00
CA PRO A 683 -8.59 0.76 18.81
C PRO A 683 -7.84 1.98 18.25
N ALA A 684 -6.59 2.16 18.70
CA ALA A 684 -5.73 3.17 18.10
C ALA A 684 -5.46 2.81 16.63
N ILE A 685 -5.31 3.82 15.79
CA ILE A 685 -4.97 3.70 14.38
C ILE A 685 -3.58 4.30 14.14
N ASP A 686 -2.92 3.80 13.10
CA ASP A 686 -1.62 4.26 12.63
C ASP A 686 -1.88 5.20 11.44
N LEU A 687 -1.47 6.47 11.55
CA LEU A 687 -1.66 7.47 10.50
C LEU A 687 -0.35 8.08 10.00
N GLU A 688 0.75 8.05 10.75
CA GLU A 688 1.97 8.83 10.45
C GLU A 688 3.24 7.98 10.45
N ASP A 689 3.86 7.82 9.27
CA ASP A 689 5.04 6.97 9.02
C ASP A 689 6.28 7.31 9.87
N VAL A 690 6.33 8.51 10.47
CA VAL A 690 7.47 8.98 11.29
C VAL A 690 7.28 8.78 12.80
N ILE A 691 6.15 8.23 13.23
CA ILE A 691 5.85 7.90 14.63
C ILE A 691 5.64 6.38 14.75
N ASP A 692 6.45 5.71 15.56
CA ASP A 692 6.47 4.23 15.63
C ASP A 692 5.16 3.64 16.20
N GLY A 693 4.30 3.15 15.31
CA GLY A 693 3.08 2.37 15.60
C GLY A 693 1.88 3.23 16.01
N ALA A 694 0.69 2.60 16.00
CA ALA A 694 -0.63 3.25 16.15
C ALA A 694 -0.71 4.35 17.23
N GLU A 695 -0.43 5.58 16.81
CA GLU A 695 -0.27 6.79 17.60
C GLU A 695 -1.57 7.58 17.75
N THR A 696 -2.54 7.34 16.86
CA THR A 696 -3.79 8.08 16.83
C THR A 696 -4.85 7.39 17.69
N THR A 697 -5.22 8.05 18.80
CA THR A 697 -6.30 7.58 19.67
C THR A 697 -7.66 8.07 19.17
N VAL A 698 -8.63 7.15 19.06
CA VAL A 698 -9.94 7.42 18.44
C VAL A 698 -11.06 7.39 19.49
N ARG A 699 -11.71 8.54 19.74
CA ARG A 699 -12.83 8.67 20.65
C ARG A 699 -14.13 9.01 19.91
N ARG A 700 -15.11 8.10 19.97
CA ARG A 700 -16.38 8.15 19.22
C ARG A 700 -17.60 8.43 20.11
N TYR A 701 -18.37 9.44 19.73
CA TYR A 701 -19.70 9.76 20.26
C TYR A 701 -20.74 9.30 19.23
N ARG A 702 -21.61 8.36 19.62
CA ARG A 702 -22.67 7.80 18.76
C ARG A 702 -23.94 7.39 19.54
N GLN A 703 -23.77 6.95 20.78
CA GLN A 703 -24.91 6.64 21.66
C GLN A 703 -25.69 7.90 22.00
N GLY A 704 -27.02 7.84 21.90
CA GLY A 704 -27.94 8.96 22.14
C GLY A 704 -27.97 10.05 21.05
N CYS A 705 -27.06 10.02 20.08
CA CYS A 705 -27.02 11.02 19.01
C CYS A 705 -28.28 10.94 18.12
N SER A 706 -28.74 12.09 17.64
CA SER A 706 -29.90 12.20 16.75
C SER A 706 -29.57 11.65 15.36
N ASN A 707 -30.51 10.96 14.72
CA ASN A 707 -30.47 10.57 13.30
C ASN A 707 -29.19 9.82 12.84
N GLY A 708 -28.57 9.01 13.71
CA GLY A 708 -27.35 8.26 13.38
C GLY A 708 -26.06 9.09 13.34
N ILE A 709 -26.12 10.37 13.70
CA ILE A 709 -24.96 11.27 13.71
C ILE A 709 -23.81 10.67 14.52
N THR A 710 -22.63 10.63 13.91
CA THR A 710 -21.39 10.20 14.57
C THR A 710 -20.46 11.39 14.70
N VAL A 711 -19.93 11.60 15.91
CA VAL A 711 -18.94 12.64 16.19
C VAL A 711 -17.69 11.98 16.75
N GLU A 712 -16.51 12.31 16.20
CA GLU A 712 -15.24 11.69 16.54
C GLU A 712 -14.11 12.70 16.76
N LEU A 713 -13.21 12.32 17.66
CA LEU A 713 -11.91 12.94 17.82
C LEU A 713 -10.82 11.89 17.58
N TRP A 714 -9.93 12.19 16.64
CA TRP A 714 -8.69 11.48 16.38
C TRP A 714 -7.54 12.34 16.91
N THR A 715 -6.99 11.93 18.06
CA THR A 715 -5.87 12.60 18.71
C THR A 715 -4.59 11.89 18.32
N MET A 716 -3.78 12.53 17.48
CA MET A 716 -2.52 12.00 16.96
C MET A 716 -1.41 12.28 18.00
N GLU A 717 -1.01 11.28 18.77
CA GLU A 717 -0.09 11.48 19.90
C GLU A 717 1.35 11.71 19.42
N GLY A 718 1.87 12.92 19.67
CA GLY A 718 3.22 13.33 19.27
C GLY A 718 3.31 14.00 17.90
N ALA A 719 2.28 13.90 17.06
CA ALA A 719 2.19 14.58 15.77
C ALA A 719 2.07 16.12 15.93
N ASP A 720 2.63 16.86 14.97
CA ASP A 720 2.64 18.34 14.96
C ASP A 720 1.52 18.93 14.07
N HIS A 721 1.68 20.15 13.56
CA HIS A 721 0.69 20.81 12.69
C HIS A 721 0.60 20.18 11.29
N PHE A 722 1.65 19.51 10.82
CA PHE A 722 1.75 18.93 9.48
C PHE A 722 2.20 17.46 9.53
N PRO A 723 1.30 16.53 9.90
CA PRO A 723 1.62 15.10 9.94
C PRO A 723 2.08 14.55 8.59
N PHE A 724 3.08 13.67 8.61
CA PHE A 724 3.55 12.90 7.46
C PHE A 724 2.74 11.61 7.31
N PHE A 725 1.58 11.74 6.68
CA PHE A 725 0.64 10.62 6.54
C PHE A 725 1.20 9.41 5.79
N ASN A 726 0.82 8.22 6.25
CA ASN A 726 1.06 6.94 5.61
C ASN A 726 0.08 6.68 4.44
N ASP A 727 0.32 5.62 3.65
CA ASP A 727 -0.47 5.30 2.44
C ASP A 727 -1.97 5.00 2.73
N ASP A 728 -2.34 4.63 3.97
CA ASP A 728 -3.73 4.33 4.36
C ASP A 728 -4.59 5.60 4.59
N TRP A 729 -3.97 6.77 4.77
CA TRP A 729 -4.64 8.00 5.20
C TRP A 729 -5.85 8.42 4.34
N PRO A 730 -5.75 8.52 3.00
CA PRO A 730 -6.87 8.96 2.16
C PRO A 730 -8.08 8.05 2.31
N ASP A 731 -7.81 6.75 2.40
CA ASP A 731 -8.82 5.71 2.55
C ASP A 731 -9.48 5.77 3.93
N ARG A 732 -8.71 5.95 5.01
CA ARG A 732 -9.26 6.14 6.36
C ARG A 732 -10.17 7.37 6.45
N LEU A 733 -9.75 8.48 5.84
CA LEU A 733 -10.54 9.72 5.79
C LEU A 733 -11.84 9.54 4.99
N LEU A 734 -11.78 8.91 3.82
CA LEU A 734 -12.95 8.70 2.95
C LEU A 734 -13.94 7.68 3.52
N ASN A 735 -13.48 6.55 4.06
CA ASN A 735 -14.36 5.58 4.75
C ASN A 735 -15.11 6.25 5.92
N TRP A 736 -14.44 7.12 6.69
CA TRP A 736 -15.12 7.86 7.75
C TRP A 736 -16.15 8.85 7.20
N LEU A 737 -15.75 9.68 6.22
CA LEU A 737 -16.61 10.71 5.65
C LEU A 737 -17.83 10.14 4.94
N LEU A 738 -17.67 9.06 4.17
CA LEU A 738 -18.70 8.56 3.27
C LEU A 738 -19.58 7.47 3.89
N ASP A 739 -19.03 6.59 4.73
CA ASP A 739 -19.76 5.44 5.28
C ASP A 739 -20.11 5.65 6.76
N GLU A 740 -19.11 5.81 7.63
CA GLU A 740 -19.33 5.90 9.08
C GLU A 740 -20.26 7.06 9.44
N SER A 741 -20.11 8.21 8.76
CA SER A 741 -20.93 9.41 8.96
C SER A 741 -22.42 9.23 8.61
N ARG A 742 -22.77 8.23 7.78
CA ARG A 742 -24.13 7.96 7.27
C ARG A 742 -24.88 6.85 8.03
N THR A 743 -24.16 6.02 8.79
CA THR A 743 -24.76 4.79 9.35
C THR A 743 -25.73 5.08 10.51
N ASN A 744 -27.04 4.87 10.27
CA ASN A 744 -28.05 4.73 11.32
C ASN A 744 -27.95 3.34 11.97
#